data_AF-A0A672HJQ3-F1
#
_entry.id   AF-A0A672HJQ3-F1
#
_cell.length_a   1.000
_cell.length_b   1.000
_cell.length_c   1.000
_cell.angle_alpha   90.00
_cell.angle_beta   90.00
_cell.angle_gamma   90.00
#
_symmetry.space_group_name_H-M   'P 1'
#
loop_
_entity.id
_entity.type
_entity.pdbx_description
1 polymer ?
#
loop_
_entity_poly.entity_id
_entity_poly.type
_entity_poly.pdbx_seq_one_letter_code
_entity_poly.pdbx_strand_id
1 'polypeptide(L)'
;MDASLLLSLLLSLHLHLAVRAAMDSCYDDEGRPNRCMPKFENVAFNRTVVASNVCGSPPEDYCMQTGSTRSCHVCDAADPERSHNVSLLTDFNRNDEPTWWQSQSMYYGIQHPNSVNLTLHLGKAFEITYIRLKFYTSRPESFAIYKRTEEDGSWLPYQYYSASCRKTYGKDAKGYIRPGDDERIAVCTDEFSDISPLTGGNVAFSTLEGRPSAYNFDKSLMLQEWVTASDLLISLDRLNTFGDEFFKDSKVLRSYFYAISDFSVGGRCKCNGHASECTEGEHGGLACACQHNTEGADCQRCRPFYQDRPWARATGDSANECLKCNCSGRSDECVFDAEQYRSTGSGGRCLSCRDNTDGPHCESCRENHYRNSPEEPCLPCNCNVNGSVSLQCDAEGRCVCRDGVTGEKCDTCRAGFHSLGPGGCRPCECDPSGSVDSCSPLDGRCFCKPNVEGQSCDRCRPGFFNLQQVNPAGCQPCFCFGHSLACSSSHRYAAVNITSDFLEGIVCGSAAINEVFLQPGTLLVMMFFLFSPFFFFFFYSVLSFHRLHEIEGRFKPSLSAFEFQHLLYNLTALKISNAGGHNWVTLTSAFIPSGPASPAAPWVESCSCPLGFTGQFCERCLSGFTREDPSRGPLSPCVPCNCHQHGSCHPETGVCECSHFTAGVTCERCLGGYHGNALIGTPGDCRPCPCPDGTSCAQIAETGQVVCTDCPAGQTGTRCQMCEDGYYGDPLGQSGPARPCARCDCNGNVDLNAVGVCDRVTGRCLKCLGHTEGDDCQRCRRGFYGDARVRTAGPKCRPCSCSPAGTAGRADECHPQTGNCLCLGHVTGRDCGRCEVGFFNLQPGIGCEICDGCTQKPNPSWRYCISAFPQVQMQPDWLVIYGLPSNQRAVCVSCRSGGEPVRFLPCGLLWILVTRLQRYSALLQASKLHCVPSSNPLIHPLIQITHESISNSSNVYFLPPPLLSPLILPPFRPGPACDCDPMGSVSMQCHSNGTCHCRQGFVGYKCDKCELNYFHDRETHQCEECPACYGLVKKQVSPMFTWEQFSPQWFQKQAVNL
;
A
#
# COMPACT_ATOMS: atom_id res chain seq x y z
N MET A 1 -14.59 -66.80 -34.41
CA MET A 1 -13.78 -66.00 -33.46
C MET A 1 -13.95 -64.54 -33.83
N ASP A 2 -14.74 -63.80 -33.03
CA ASP A 2 -16.01 -63.35 -33.58
C ASP A 2 -16.20 -61.83 -33.67
N ALA A 3 -16.93 -61.42 -34.70
CA ALA A 3 -17.31 -60.03 -34.94
C ALA A 3 -18.01 -59.38 -33.74
N SER A 4 -18.65 -60.18 -32.87
CA SER A 4 -19.28 -59.75 -31.63
C SER A 4 -18.34 -58.98 -30.68
N LEU A 5 -17.03 -59.28 -30.66
CA LEU A 5 -16.06 -58.54 -29.85
C LEU A 5 -15.65 -57.21 -30.49
N LEU A 6 -15.56 -57.16 -31.82
CA LEU A 6 -15.32 -55.91 -32.54
C LEU A 6 -16.53 -54.97 -32.45
N LEU A 7 -17.73 -55.55 -32.56
CA LEU A 7 -18.99 -54.82 -32.51
C LEU A 7 -19.29 -54.29 -31.09
N SER A 8 -18.90 -55.01 -30.04
CA SER A 8 -19.03 -54.51 -28.66
C SER A 8 -17.99 -53.44 -28.31
N LEU A 9 -16.76 -53.52 -28.85
CA LEU A 9 -15.79 -52.42 -28.79
C LEU A 9 -16.28 -51.19 -29.57
N LEU A 10 -16.85 -51.38 -30.76
CA LEU A 10 -17.39 -50.27 -31.56
C LEU A 10 -18.64 -49.66 -30.92
N LEU A 11 -19.51 -50.45 -30.29
CA LEU A 11 -20.64 -49.92 -29.53
C LEU A 11 -20.19 -49.18 -28.26
N SER A 12 -19.23 -49.69 -27.49
CA SER A 12 -18.74 -48.98 -26.30
C SER A 12 -17.98 -47.70 -26.66
N LEU A 13 -17.22 -47.71 -27.76
CA LEU A 13 -16.58 -46.52 -28.31
C LEU A 13 -17.61 -45.50 -28.83
N HIS A 14 -18.63 -45.94 -29.59
CA HIS A 14 -19.73 -45.06 -30.00
C HIS A 14 -20.58 -44.56 -28.84
N LEU A 15 -20.77 -45.33 -27.76
CA LEU A 15 -21.48 -44.86 -26.57
C LEU A 15 -20.64 -43.82 -25.81
N HIS A 16 -19.33 -44.01 -25.70
CA HIS A 16 -18.41 -42.99 -25.16
C HIS A 16 -18.34 -41.72 -26.01
N LEU A 17 -18.44 -41.81 -27.34
CA LEU A 17 -18.57 -40.63 -28.21
C LEU A 17 -19.95 -39.98 -28.09
N ALA A 18 -21.04 -40.75 -28.03
CA ALA A 18 -22.40 -40.22 -27.91
C ALA A 18 -22.62 -39.49 -26.57
N VAL A 19 -22.03 -39.98 -25.47
CA VAL A 19 -22.08 -39.30 -24.16
C VAL A 19 -21.30 -37.97 -24.14
N ARG A 20 -20.38 -37.74 -25.09
CA ARG A 20 -19.75 -36.42 -25.29
C ARG A 20 -20.63 -35.43 -26.04
N ALA A 21 -21.66 -35.87 -26.77
CA ALA A 21 -22.52 -35.01 -27.61
C ALA A 21 -23.54 -34.15 -26.82
N ALA A 22 -23.26 -33.82 -25.57
CA ALA A 22 -24.11 -33.04 -24.67
C ALA A 22 -23.32 -31.95 -23.93
N MET A 23 -22.32 -31.38 -24.59
CA MET A 23 -21.47 -30.28 -24.11
C MET A 23 -21.23 -29.31 -25.28
N ASP A 24 -21.43 -28.00 -25.05
CA ASP A 24 -20.95 -27.01 -26.01
C ASP A 24 -19.43 -27.10 -26.08
N SER A 25 -18.88 -27.40 -27.25
CA SER A 25 -17.45 -27.18 -27.50
C SER A 25 -17.16 -25.68 -27.46
N CYS A 26 -15.97 -25.30 -26.99
CA CYS A 26 -15.47 -23.92 -27.05
C CYS A 26 -14.74 -23.60 -28.36
N TYR A 27 -14.63 -24.59 -29.25
CA TYR A 27 -14.19 -24.39 -30.63
C TYR A 27 -15.12 -25.17 -31.57
N ASP A 28 -15.44 -24.60 -32.73
CA ASP A 28 -16.21 -25.27 -33.78
C ASP A 28 -15.38 -26.36 -34.50
N ASP A 29 -16.01 -27.10 -35.42
CA ASP A 29 -15.35 -28.17 -36.18
C ASP A 29 -14.20 -27.66 -37.09
N GLU A 30 -14.13 -26.34 -37.33
CA GLU A 30 -13.03 -25.67 -38.02
C GLU A 30 -11.95 -25.11 -37.06
N GLY A 31 -12.10 -25.34 -35.75
CA GLY A 31 -11.16 -24.92 -34.70
C GLY A 31 -11.23 -23.43 -34.34
N ARG A 32 -12.26 -22.69 -34.78
CA ARG A 32 -12.47 -21.29 -34.41
C ARG A 32 -13.18 -21.22 -33.06
N PRO A 33 -12.87 -20.25 -32.18
CA PRO A 33 -13.51 -20.15 -30.88
C PRO A 33 -15.01 -19.85 -31.03
N ASN A 34 -15.83 -20.43 -30.15
CA ASN A 34 -17.26 -20.16 -30.03
C ASN A 34 -17.68 -20.12 -28.55
N ARG A 35 -18.75 -19.40 -28.22
CA ARG A 35 -19.30 -19.42 -26.86
C ARG A 35 -19.62 -20.85 -26.43
N CYS A 36 -19.13 -21.23 -25.25
CA CYS A 36 -19.42 -22.51 -24.61
C CYS A 36 -19.86 -22.30 -23.16
N MET A 37 -20.84 -23.07 -22.70
CA MET A 37 -21.36 -22.95 -21.34
C MET A 37 -21.43 -24.32 -20.66
N PRO A 38 -21.27 -24.40 -19.32
CA PRO A 38 -21.47 -25.63 -18.59
C PRO A 38 -22.89 -26.16 -18.71
N LYS A 39 -23.02 -27.46 -18.45
CA LYS A 39 -24.29 -28.14 -18.29
C LYS A 39 -25.16 -27.43 -17.24
N PHE A 40 -26.46 -27.53 -17.46
CA PHE A 40 -27.48 -27.13 -16.50
C PHE A 40 -27.89 -28.38 -15.73
N GLU A 41 -27.86 -28.32 -14.41
CA GLU A 41 -28.06 -29.49 -13.53
C GLU A 41 -28.88 -29.10 -12.28
N ASN A 42 -29.21 -30.05 -11.39
CA ASN A 42 -29.75 -29.72 -10.07
C ASN A 42 -28.61 -29.43 -9.10
N VAL A 43 -28.34 -28.17 -8.88
CA VAL A 43 -27.03 -27.79 -8.36
C VAL A 43 -26.99 -27.66 -6.82
N ALA A 44 -28.11 -27.96 -6.17
CA ALA A 44 -28.19 -28.29 -4.74
C ALA A 44 -27.87 -29.77 -4.46
N PHE A 45 -27.92 -30.63 -5.47
CA PHE A 45 -27.92 -32.07 -5.27
C PHE A 45 -26.65 -32.52 -4.55
N ASN A 46 -26.82 -33.25 -3.45
CA ASN A 46 -25.74 -33.76 -2.59
C ASN A 46 -24.81 -32.65 -2.01
N ARG A 47 -25.32 -31.43 -1.76
CA ARG A 47 -24.60 -30.32 -1.11
C ARG A 47 -25.09 -30.08 0.32
N THR A 48 -24.18 -29.84 1.26
CA THR A 48 -24.51 -29.73 2.69
C THR A 48 -25.18 -28.41 3.05
N VAL A 49 -26.42 -28.50 3.56
CA VAL A 49 -27.19 -27.36 4.09
C VAL A 49 -26.91 -27.17 5.58
N VAL A 50 -26.80 -25.92 6.03
CA VAL A 50 -26.66 -25.54 7.44
C VAL A 50 -27.98 -24.92 7.91
N ALA A 51 -28.73 -25.63 8.75
CA ALA A 51 -29.96 -25.10 9.36
C ALA A 51 -29.70 -24.53 10.77
N SER A 52 -30.36 -23.43 11.12
CA SER A 52 -30.34 -22.89 12.49
C SER A 52 -31.24 -23.65 13.48
N ASN A 53 -32.07 -24.58 12.98
CA ASN A 53 -32.96 -25.41 13.80
C ASN A 53 -33.27 -26.74 13.11
N VAL A 54 -33.36 -27.82 13.90
CA VAL A 54 -33.75 -29.18 13.48
C VAL A 54 -34.47 -29.82 14.67
N CYS A 55 -35.49 -30.65 14.45
CA CYS A 55 -36.14 -31.39 15.54
C CYS A 55 -35.30 -32.57 16.06
N GLY A 56 -35.67 -33.11 17.23
CA GLY A 56 -35.15 -34.39 17.72
C GLY A 56 -33.91 -34.32 18.61
N SER A 57 -33.52 -33.15 19.11
CA SER A 57 -32.47 -33.00 20.14
C SER A 57 -32.85 -31.93 21.17
N PRO A 58 -33.54 -32.29 22.27
CA PRO A 58 -34.00 -33.64 22.65
C PRO A 58 -35.14 -34.17 21.76
N PRO A 59 -35.43 -35.48 21.80
CA PRO A 59 -36.57 -36.08 21.08
C PRO A 59 -37.91 -35.39 21.43
N GLU A 60 -38.75 -35.16 20.42
CA GLU A 60 -39.98 -34.35 20.56
C GLU A 60 -41.20 -34.89 19.80
N ASP A 61 -42.39 -34.69 20.37
CA ASP A 61 -43.66 -35.02 19.74
C ASP A 61 -44.08 -33.93 18.73
N TYR A 62 -44.42 -34.33 17.50
CA TYR A 62 -45.06 -33.49 16.49
C TYR A 62 -46.37 -34.13 16.02
N CYS A 63 -47.30 -33.33 15.46
CA CYS A 63 -48.61 -33.81 15.03
C CYS A 63 -48.96 -33.34 13.61
N MET A 64 -49.47 -34.24 12.76
CA MET A 64 -49.92 -33.92 11.40
C MET A 64 -51.42 -33.63 11.36
N GLN A 65 -51.82 -32.56 10.67
CA GLN A 65 -53.20 -32.08 10.55
C GLN A 65 -53.89 -32.55 9.27
N THR A 66 -53.97 -33.86 9.08
CA THR A 66 -54.52 -34.49 7.87
C THR A 66 -56.04 -34.65 7.99
N GLY A 67 -56.79 -33.59 7.68
CA GLY A 67 -58.26 -33.59 7.72
C GLY A 67 -58.82 -33.62 9.15
N SER A 68 -59.81 -34.48 9.40
CA SER A 68 -60.54 -34.55 10.69
C SER A 68 -59.84 -35.32 11.81
N THR A 69 -58.66 -35.89 11.54
CA THR A 69 -57.87 -36.69 12.47
C THR A 69 -56.45 -36.15 12.59
N ARG A 70 -56.03 -35.77 13.80
CA ARG A 70 -54.63 -35.47 14.12
C ARG A 70 -53.89 -36.77 14.48
N SER A 71 -52.87 -37.14 13.71
CA SER A 71 -51.91 -38.20 14.09
C SER A 71 -50.65 -37.55 14.67
N CYS A 72 -50.03 -38.16 15.68
CA CYS A 72 -48.81 -37.62 16.30
C CYS A 72 -47.70 -38.66 16.33
N HIS A 73 -46.47 -38.20 16.10
CA HIS A 73 -45.26 -38.98 15.89
C HIS A 73 -44.11 -38.34 16.68
N VAL A 74 -42.99 -39.04 16.82
CA VAL A 74 -41.81 -38.56 17.55
C VAL A 74 -40.68 -38.32 16.56
N CYS A 75 -40.11 -37.11 16.58
CA CYS A 75 -38.83 -36.82 15.91
C CYS A 75 -37.69 -37.09 16.91
N ASP A 76 -36.69 -37.84 16.49
CA ASP A 76 -35.51 -38.19 17.28
C ASP A 76 -34.27 -38.16 16.37
N ALA A 77 -33.29 -37.32 16.69
CA ALA A 77 -32.10 -37.17 15.86
C ALA A 77 -31.16 -38.38 15.93
N ALA A 78 -31.29 -39.23 16.96
CA ALA A 78 -30.46 -40.42 17.18
C ALA A 78 -31.03 -41.70 16.53
N ASP A 79 -32.32 -41.71 16.13
CA ASP A 79 -32.95 -42.79 15.38
C ASP A 79 -33.03 -42.41 13.89
N PRO A 80 -32.26 -43.04 12.98
CA PRO A 80 -32.26 -42.69 11.56
C PRO A 80 -33.64 -42.73 10.89
N GLU A 81 -34.54 -43.60 11.35
CA GLU A 81 -35.92 -43.71 10.83
C GLU A 81 -36.85 -42.58 11.31
N ARG A 82 -36.37 -41.70 12.21
CA ARG A 82 -37.11 -40.57 12.81
C ARG A 82 -36.33 -39.25 12.79
N SER A 83 -35.18 -39.24 12.11
CA SER A 83 -34.22 -38.13 12.08
C SER A 83 -34.43 -37.28 10.84
N HIS A 84 -35.15 -36.17 10.99
CA HIS A 84 -35.49 -35.24 9.91
C HIS A 84 -34.39 -34.18 9.68
N ASN A 85 -33.18 -34.67 9.40
CA ASN A 85 -31.97 -33.85 9.32
C ASN A 85 -31.84 -33.07 7.99
N VAL A 86 -30.87 -32.15 7.95
CA VAL A 86 -30.64 -31.20 6.84
C VAL A 86 -30.20 -31.83 5.52
N SER A 87 -29.68 -33.06 5.52
CA SER A 87 -29.30 -33.78 4.29
C SER A 87 -30.51 -34.16 3.45
N LEU A 88 -31.68 -34.30 4.09
CA LEU A 88 -33.00 -34.60 3.48
C LEU A 88 -33.66 -33.38 2.82
N LEU A 89 -32.87 -32.34 2.52
CA LEU A 89 -33.26 -31.22 1.66
C LEU A 89 -32.74 -31.39 0.22
N THR A 90 -31.68 -32.18 0.04
CA THR A 90 -30.78 -32.16 -1.12
C THR A 90 -30.44 -33.56 -1.64
N ASP A 91 -31.11 -34.57 -1.11
CA ASP A 91 -31.06 -35.97 -1.51
C ASP A 91 -31.90 -36.25 -2.77
N PHE A 92 -32.07 -37.53 -3.11
CA PHE A 92 -32.85 -37.94 -4.28
C PHE A 92 -34.35 -38.04 -3.93
N ASN A 93 -35.02 -36.89 -3.83
CA ASN A 93 -36.46 -36.76 -3.55
C ASN A 93 -37.31 -37.64 -4.48
N ARG A 94 -38.03 -38.59 -3.86
CA ARG A 94 -39.01 -39.48 -4.51
C ARG A 94 -40.43 -39.07 -4.10
N ASN A 95 -41.36 -39.08 -5.05
CA ASN A 95 -42.75 -38.65 -4.79
C ASN A 95 -43.57 -39.73 -4.07
N ASP A 96 -43.16 -40.99 -4.23
CA ASP A 96 -43.71 -42.20 -3.63
C ASP A 96 -43.22 -42.43 -2.20
N GLU A 97 -41.97 -42.10 -1.90
CA GLU A 97 -41.34 -42.22 -0.58
C GLU A 97 -40.66 -40.87 -0.23
N PRO A 98 -41.41 -39.84 0.20
CA PRO A 98 -40.86 -38.50 0.44
C PRO A 98 -40.07 -38.44 1.75
N THR A 99 -38.77 -38.13 1.63
CA THR A 99 -37.91 -37.64 2.71
C THR A 99 -38.21 -36.16 3.03
N TRP A 100 -37.86 -35.68 4.23
CA TRP A 100 -37.92 -34.26 4.57
C TRP A 100 -37.03 -33.87 5.75
N TRP A 101 -36.48 -32.65 5.70
CA TRP A 101 -36.00 -31.93 6.88
C TRP A 101 -37.17 -31.29 7.64
N GLN A 102 -37.05 -31.20 8.97
CA GLN A 102 -38.08 -30.64 9.85
C GLN A 102 -37.49 -29.74 10.95
N SER A 103 -38.07 -28.55 11.12
CA SER A 103 -37.84 -27.70 12.29
C SER A 103 -38.57 -28.24 13.52
N GLN A 104 -38.19 -27.76 14.70
CA GLN A 104 -39.04 -27.90 15.89
C GLN A 104 -40.41 -27.24 15.69
N SER A 105 -41.38 -27.62 16.51
CA SER A 105 -42.74 -27.07 16.45
C SER A 105 -42.92 -25.73 17.19
N MET A 106 -44.03 -25.04 16.92
CA MET A 106 -44.43 -23.79 17.58
C MET A 106 -44.51 -23.92 19.10
N TYR A 107 -44.76 -25.12 19.62
CA TYR A 107 -44.66 -25.44 21.05
C TYR A 107 -43.26 -25.15 21.65
N TYR A 108 -42.20 -25.32 20.86
CA TYR A 108 -40.81 -25.01 21.23
C TYR A 108 -40.39 -23.58 20.86
N GLY A 109 -41.35 -22.73 20.45
CA GLY A 109 -41.10 -21.32 20.15
C GLY A 109 -40.75 -21.00 18.70
N ILE A 110 -40.91 -21.94 17.77
CA ILE A 110 -40.79 -21.68 16.32
C ILE A 110 -42.04 -20.95 15.83
N GLN A 111 -42.05 -19.62 15.99
CA GLN A 111 -43.00 -18.67 15.40
C GLN A 111 -42.41 -17.26 15.53
N HIS A 112 -42.81 -16.37 14.63
CA HIS A 112 -42.46 -14.95 14.63
C HIS A 112 -42.49 -14.31 16.04
N PRO A 113 -41.40 -13.67 16.52
CA PRO A 113 -40.26 -13.17 15.75
C PRO A 113 -39.12 -14.17 15.50
N ASN A 114 -39.20 -15.40 16.00
CA ASN A 114 -38.13 -16.39 15.81
C ASN A 114 -38.21 -17.01 14.41
N SER A 115 -37.21 -16.74 13.55
CA SER A 115 -37.11 -17.34 12.23
C SER A 115 -36.22 -18.59 12.22
N VAL A 116 -36.41 -19.45 11.21
CA VAL A 116 -35.53 -20.60 10.94
C VAL A 116 -34.76 -20.36 9.66
N ASN A 117 -33.44 -20.40 9.75
CA ASN A 117 -32.52 -20.08 8.67
C ASN A 117 -31.94 -21.37 8.06
N LEU A 118 -32.09 -21.55 6.75
CA LEU A 118 -31.36 -22.56 5.97
C LEU A 118 -30.30 -21.84 5.13
N THR A 119 -29.03 -21.95 5.54
CA THR A 119 -27.88 -21.43 4.79
C THR A 119 -27.32 -22.54 3.92
N LEU A 120 -26.92 -22.25 2.69
CA LEU A 120 -26.42 -23.26 1.77
C LEU A 120 -25.23 -22.72 0.97
N HIS A 121 -24.10 -23.39 1.15
CA HIS A 121 -22.76 -22.99 0.72
C HIS A 121 -22.33 -23.69 -0.57
N LEU A 122 -21.56 -22.96 -1.37
CA LEU A 122 -21.44 -23.21 -2.79
C LEU A 122 -20.05 -23.74 -3.16
N GLY A 123 -19.01 -22.92 -2.93
CA GLY A 123 -17.61 -23.19 -3.25
C GLY A 123 -17.02 -22.25 -4.32
N LYS A 124 -17.85 -21.69 -5.22
CA LYS A 124 -17.68 -20.39 -5.90
C LYS A 124 -19.09 -19.90 -6.38
N ALA A 125 -19.29 -19.13 -7.46
CA ALA A 125 -20.60 -18.54 -7.88
C ALA A 125 -21.36 -19.14 -9.12
N PHE A 126 -22.69 -19.21 -9.16
CA PHE A 126 -23.47 -19.75 -10.29
C PHE A 126 -24.37 -18.70 -10.95
N GLU A 127 -24.74 -18.93 -12.21
CA GLU A 127 -25.82 -18.24 -12.93
C GLU A 127 -27.13 -19.01 -12.74
N ILE A 128 -28.00 -18.44 -11.91
CA ILE A 128 -29.19 -19.11 -11.42
C ILE A 128 -30.39 -18.81 -12.32
N THR A 129 -31.19 -19.83 -12.61
CA THR A 129 -32.39 -19.73 -13.44
C THR A 129 -33.67 -19.91 -12.62
N TYR A 130 -33.82 -21.05 -11.93
CA TYR A 130 -35.03 -21.33 -11.15
C TYR A 130 -34.74 -22.06 -9.84
N ILE A 131 -35.72 -21.99 -8.94
CA ILE A 131 -35.49 -22.09 -7.51
C ILE A 131 -36.69 -22.72 -6.86
N ARG A 132 -36.51 -23.86 -6.19
CA ARG A 132 -37.61 -24.64 -5.64
C ARG A 132 -37.58 -24.79 -4.13
N LEU A 133 -38.76 -24.85 -3.52
CA LEU A 133 -39.02 -25.55 -2.25
C LEU A 133 -40.27 -26.40 -2.44
N LYS A 134 -40.20 -27.70 -2.12
CA LYS A 134 -41.37 -28.58 -2.00
C LYS A 134 -41.63 -28.79 -0.51
N PHE A 135 -42.55 -28.03 0.07
CA PHE A 135 -42.93 -28.17 1.47
C PHE A 135 -43.68 -29.48 1.72
N TYR A 136 -43.35 -30.17 2.81
CA TYR A 136 -44.08 -31.34 3.30
C TYR A 136 -45.27 -30.93 4.17
N THR A 137 -45.14 -29.81 4.90
CA THR A 137 -46.22 -29.09 5.58
C THR A 137 -46.91 -28.05 4.67
N SER A 138 -47.85 -27.27 5.21
CA SER A 138 -48.27 -26.00 4.63
C SER A 138 -47.11 -25.02 4.47
N ARG A 139 -47.25 -24.09 3.53
CA ARG A 139 -46.28 -23.02 3.27
C ARG A 139 -46.28 -21.96 4.39
N PRO A 140 -45.17 -21.23 4.63
CA PRO A 140 -45.12 -20.13 5.61
C PRO A 140 -46.06 -18.96 5.21
N GLU A 141 -46.56 -18.19 6.18
CA GLU A 141 -47.23 -16.90 5.88
C GLU A 141 -46.20 -15.90 5.37
N SER A 142 -45.05 -15.85 6.03
CA SER A 142 -43.91 -15.01 5.64
C SER A 142 -42.64 -15.83 5.61
N PHE A 143 -41.88 -15.70 4.52
CA PHE A 143 -40.50 -16.17 4.42
C PHE A 143 -39.69 -15.28 3.49
N ALA A 144 -38.51 -14.86 3.96
CA ALA A 144 -37.53 -14.11 3.21
C ALA A 144 -36.37 -15.00 2.78
N ILE A 145 -35.62 -14.60 1.78
CA ILE A 145 -34.52 -15.39 1.22
C ILE A 145 -33.40 -14.40 0.77
N TYR A 146 -32.14 -14.83 0.64
CA TYR A 146 -30.95 -13.96 0.47
C TYR A 146 -29.83 -14.62 -0.36
N LYS A 147 -28.93 -13.81 -0.95
CA LYS A 147 -27.65 -14.26 -1.57
C LYS A 147 -26.42 -13.55 -1.03
N ARG A 148 -25.26 -14.12 -1.30
CA ARG A 148 -24.01 -13.38 -1.55
C ARG A 148 -23.61 -13.52 -3.02
N THR A 149 -22.73 -12.67 -3.51
CA THR A 149 -22.06 -12.82 -4.83
C THR A 149 -20.60 -13.22 -4.73
N GLU A 150 -20.02 -13.10 -3.52
CA GLU A 150 -18.68 -13.50 -3.12
C GLU A 150 -18.77 -14.09 -1.69
N GLU A 151 -17.89 -15.02 -1.32
CA GLU A 151 -18.04 -15.85 -0.10
C GLU A 151 -18.11 -15.03 1.20
N ASP A 152 -17.21 -14.05 1.36
CA ASP A 152 -17.21 -13.09 2.48
C ASP A 152 -18.22 -11.92 2.30
N GLY A 153 -19.03 -11.94 1.24
CA GLY A 153 -19.92 -10.85 0.85
C GLY A 153 -21.09 -10.59 1.80
N SER A 154 -21.69 -9.41 1.69
CA SER A 154 -22.93 -9.07 2.40
C SER A 154 -24.14 -9.87 1.89
N TRP A 155 -25.05 -10.25 2.78
CA TRP A 155 -26.35 -10.82 2.40
C TRP A 155 -27.23 -9.79 1.66
N LEU A 156 -27.36 -9.96 0.35
CA LEU A 156 -28.25 -9.18 -0.53
C LEU A 156 -29.66 -9.77 -0.52
N PRO A 157 -30.72 -8.93 -0.57
CA PRO A 157 -32.10 -9.37 -0.46
C PRO A 157 -32.51 -10.21 -1.67
N TYR A 158 -33.02 -11.40 -1.39
CA TYR A 158 -33.29 -12.42 -2.40
C TYR A 158 -34.54 -13.21 -1.97
N GLN A 159 -35.59 -12.57 -1.43
CA GLN A 159 -36.87 -13.18 -1.07
C GLN A 159 -37.63 -12.29 -0.11
N TYR A 160 -38.84 -11.85 -0.48
CA TYR A 160 -39.94 -11.55 0.41
C TYR A 160 -41.21 -12.22 -0.11
N TYR A 161 -41.63 -13.33 0.48
CA TYR A 161 -43.01 -13.82 0.37
C TYR A 161 -43.72 -13.46 1.66
N SER A 162 -44.88 -12.79 1.58
CA SER A 162 -45.68 -12.43 2.76
C SER A 162 -47.11 -12.06 2.37
N ALA A 163 -48.11 -12.59 3.07
CA ALA A 163 -49.47 -12.05 3.02
C ALA A 163 -49.56 -10.65 3.66
N SER A 164 -48.51 -10.22 4.36
CA SER A 164 -48.41 -8.97 5.11
C SER A 164 -47.15 -8.14 4.77
N CYS A 165 -46.67 -8.20 3.51
CA CYS A 165 -45.43 -7.55 3.00
C CYS A 165 -45.04 -6.22 3.67
N ARG A 166 -45.97 -5.25 3.72
CA ARG A 166 -45.71 -3.88 4.22
C ARG A 166 -45.53 -3.82 5.75
N LYS A 167 -46.06 -4.80 6.48
CA LYS A 167 -45.91 -4.96 7.93
C LYS A 167 -44.68 -5.79 8.30
N THR A 168 -44.39 -6.85 7.53
CA THR A 168 -43.31 -7.81 7.86
C THR A 168 -41.94 -7.38 7.30
N TYR A 169 -41.88 -6.80 6.09
CA TYR A 169 -40.61 -6.40 5.44
C TYR A 169 -40.56 -4.92 5.00
N GLY A 170 -41.60 -4.13 5.26
CA GLY A 170 -41.69 -2.74 4.80
C GLY A 170 -41.82 -2.57 3.27
N LYS A 171 -42.07 -3.66 2.54
CA LYS A 171 -42.21 -3.70 1.07
C LYS A 171 -43.68 -3.64 0.66
N ASP A 172 -43.98 -3.06 -0.50
CA ASP A 172 -45.32 -3.16 -1.07
C ASP A 172 -45.59 -4.56 -1.62
N ALA A 173 -46.82 -5.05 -1.40
CA ALA A 173 -47.29 -6.32 -1.94
C ALA A 173 -47.56 -6.19 -3.44
N LYS A 174 -47.09 -7.16 -4.22
CA LYS A 174 -47.13 -7.15 -5.69
C LYS A 174 -46.44 -5.89 -6.26
N GLY A 175 -45.26 -5.59 -5.74
CA GLY A 175 -44.30 -4.73 -6.42
C GLY A 175 -44.09 -5.25 -7.84
N TYR A 176 -44.52 -4.45 -8.83
CA TYR A 176 -44.50 -4.79 -10.24
C TYR A 176 -43.58 -3.84 -11.02
N ILE A 177 -43.35 -4.21 -12.26
CA ILE A 177 -42.08 -4.01 -12.94
C ILE A 177 -41.81 -2.40 -13.04
N ARG A 178 -40.61 -1.73 -13.23
CA ARG A 178 -40.11 -0.33 -13.58
C ARG A 178 -38.74 0.10 -14.42
N PRO A 179 -38.10 -0.32 -15.62
CA PRO A 179 -36.69 0.06 -15.91
C PRO A 179 -36.52 1.49 -16.40
N GLY A 180 -35.25 1.88 -16.45
CA GLY A 180 -34.85 3.19 -15.98
C GLY A 180 -34.69 3.17 -14.45
N ASP A 181 -35.56 2.44 -13.73
CA ASP A 181 -35.32 1.99 -12.36
C ASP A 181 -34.51 0.66 -12.39
N ASP A 182 -33.83 0.33 -11.29
CA ASP A 182 -32.88 -0.78 -11.23
C ASP A 182 -33.56 -2.16 -11.38
N GLU A 183 -33.06 -3.03 -12.27
CA GLU A 183 -33.46 -4.45 -12.36
C GLU A 183 -32.90 -5.33 -11.23
N ARG A 184 -32.27 -4.71 -10.22
CA ARG A 184 -31.67 -5.33 -9.01
C ARG A 184 -32.23 -4.74 -7.69
N ILE A 185 -33.56 -4.68 -7.54
CA ILE A 185 -34.27 -4.26 -6.31
C ILE A 185 -35.30 -5.32 -5.89
N ALA A 186 -35.33 -5.71 -4.61
CA ALA A 186 -36.23 -6.75 -4.09
C ALA A 186 -37.72 -6.36 -3.92
N VAL A 187 -38.65 -7.04 -4.60
CA VAL A 187 -40.12 -6.97 -4.35
C VAL A 187 -40.61 -7.98 -3.30
N CYS A 188 -41.89 -7.83 -2.93
CA CYS A 188 -42.64 -8.79 -2.12
C CYS A 188 -43.94 -9.23 -2.81
N THR A 189 -44.31 -10.50 -2.69
CA THR A 189 -45.57 -11.06 -3.21
C THR A 189 -46.24 -11.99 -2.19
N ASP A 190 -47.55 -12.19 -2.35
CA ASP A 190 -48.43 -12.98 -1.48
C ASP A 190 -48.79 -14.36 -2.09
N GLU A 191 -48.43 -14.60 -3.36
CA GLU A 191 -48.88 -15.74 -4.19
C GLU A 191 -48.67 -17.12 -3.56
N PHE A 192 -47.58 -17.28 -2.80
CA PHE A 192 -47.23 -18.53 -2.12
C PHE A 192 -47.34 -18.46 -0.59
N SER A 193 -47.94 -17.39 -0.06
CA SER A 193 -48.17 -17.18 1.38
C SER A 193 -49.51 -17.74 1.88
N ASP A 194 -50.37 -18.26 1.00
CA ASP A 194 -51.60 -18.94 1.43
C ASP A 194 -51.31 -20.34 2.01
N ILE A 195 -52.06 -20.72 3.05
CA ILE A 195 -51.95 -21.96 3.82
C ILE A 195 -52.26 -23.21 2.99
N SER A 196 -53.06 -23.06 1.92
CA SER A 196 -53.32 -24.12 0.95
C SER A 196 -52.17 -24.27 -0.05
N PRO A 197 -51.72 -25.49 -0.41
CA PRO A 197 -52.12 -26.79 0.15
C PRO A 197 -51.39 -27.10 1.46
N LEU A 198 -52.00 -27.94 2.31
CA LEU A 198 -51.46 -28.34 3.61
C LEU A 198 -50.27 -29.32 3.54
N THR A 199 -49.97 -29.86 2.37
CA THR A 199 -48.82 -30.70 2.08
C THR A 199 -48.49 -30.65 0.59
N GLY A 200 -47.25 -30.92 0.21
CA GLY A 200 -46.78 -30.84 -1.18
C GLY A 200 -46.72 -29.43 -1.75
N GLY A 201 -46.72 -28.40 -0.89
CA GLY A 201 -46.74 -26.99 -1.28
C GLY A 201 -45.47 -26.63 -2.07
N ASN A 202 -45.60 -26.50 -3.38
CA ASN A 202 -44.49 -26.15 -4.26
C ASN A 202 -44.35 -24.62 -4.35
N VAL A 203 -43.17 -24.10 -4.02
CA VAL A 203 -42.75 -22.72 -4.22
C VAL A 203 -41.68 -22.74 -5.30
N ALA A 204 -41.97 -22.12 -6.44
CA ALA A 204 -41.02 -21.94 -7.52
C ALA A 204 -40.76 -20.44 -7.72
N PHE A 205 -39.50 -20.04 -7.80
CA PHE A 205 -39.12 -18.72 -8.30
C PHE A 205 -38.21 -18.87 -9.52
N SER A 206 -38.32 -17.92 -10.44
CA SER A 206 -37.48 -17.78 -11.62
C SER A 206 -36.75 -16.44 -11.57
N THR A 207 -35.41 -16.47 -11.64
CA THR A 207 -34.56 -15.28 -11.49
C THR A 207 -34.84 -14.21 -12.51
N LEU A 208 -35.29 -14.57 -13.70
CA LEU A 208 -35.56 -13.66 -14.81
C LEU A 208 -37.05 -13.34 -15.00
N GLU A 209 -37.93 -13.91 -14.18
CA GLU A 209 -39.37 -13.65 -14.27
C GLU A 209 -39.73 -12.21 -13.89
N GLY A 210 -40.78 -11.70 -14.55
CA GLY A 210 -41.19 -10.29 -14.50
C GLY A 210 -40.23 -9.29 -15.17
N ARG A 211 -38.96 -9.64 -15.44
CA ARG A 211 -37.93 -8.69 -15.86
C ARG A 211 -37.97 -8.32 -17.35
N PRO A 212 -37.98 -7.02 -17.70
CA PRO A 212 -37.86 -6.57 -19.08
C PRO A 212 -36.58 -7.03 -19.76
N SER A 213 -35.41 -6.87 -19.14
CA SER A 213 -34.15 -7.12 -19.84
C SER A 213 -33.85 -8.62 -20.04
N ALA A 214 -34.71 -9.52 -19.55
CA ALA A 214 -34.54 -10.98 -19.65
C ALA A 214 -34.41 -11.48 -21.09
N TYR A 215 -35.15 -10.89 -22.04
CA TYR A 215 -35.04 -11.26 -23.47
C TYR A 215 -33.70 -10.88 -24.11
N ASN A 216 -32.89 -10.07 -23.42
CA ASN A 216 -31.58 -9.59 -23.87
C ASN A 216 -30.50 -9.83 -22.80
N PHE A 217 -30.64 -10.92 -22.04
CA PHE A 217 -29.78 -11.28 -20.91
C PHE A 217 -28.29 -11.21 -21.23
N ASP A 218 -27.86 -11.73 -22.39
CA ASP A 218 -26.45 -11.74 -22.83
C ASP A 218 -25.81 -10.35 -22.94
N LYS A 219 -26.61 -9.28 -23.07
CA LYS A 219 -26.16 -7.89 -23.19
C LYS A 219 -26.53 -7.04 -21.96
N SER A 220 -27.14 -7.63 -20.93
CA SER A 220 -27.53 -6.95 -19.69
C SER A 220 -26.65 -7.38 -18.52
N LEU A 221 -25.59 -6.62 -18.27
CA LEU A 221 -24.67 -6.83 -17.14
C LEU A 221 -25.40 -6.86 -15.79
N MET A 222 -26.41 -6.00 -15.61
CA MET A 222 -27.23 -5.95 -14.40
C MET A 222 -27.99 -7.26 -14.15
N LEU A 223 -28.41 -7.95 -15.22
CA LEU A 223 -29.05 -9.26 -15.08
C LEU A 223 -28.06 -10.41 -14.88
N GLN A 224 -26.84 -10.29 -15.41
CA GLN A 224 -25.76 -11.28 -15.20
C GLN A 224 -25.26 -11.23 -13.75
N GLU A 225 -25.05 -10.04 -13.20
CA GLU A 225 -24.80 -9.79 -11.77
C GLU A 225 -26.00 -10.23 -10.91
N TRP A 226 -27.23 -10.03 -11.40
CA TRP A 226 -28.42 -10.46 -10.69
C TRP A 226 -28.51 -11.98 -10.53
N VAL A 227 -28.35 -12.75 -11.61
CA VAL A 227 -28.42 -14.21 -11.53
C VAL A 227 -27.19 -14.84 -10.87
N THR A 228 -26.10 -14.07 -10.68
CA THR A 228 -24.90 -14.53 -9.95
C THR A 228 -25.23 -14.73 -8.47
N ALA A 229 -24.93 -15.90 -7.90
CA ALA A 229 -24.91 -16.11 -6.44
C ALA A 229 -23.76 -17.03 -6.01
N SER A 230 -23.09 -16.70 -4.89
CA SER A 230 -21.98 -17.44 -4.25
C SER A 230 -22.33 -18.10 -2.92
N ASP A 231 -23.43 -17.72 -2.27
CA ASP A 231 -23.98 -18.29 -1.02
C ASP A 231 -25.44 -17.89 -0.86
N LEU A 232 -26.16 -18.59 0.01
CA LEU A 232 -27.61 -18.51 0.13
C LEU A 232 -28.10 -18.61 1.57
N LEU A 233 -29.22 -17.94 1.84
CA LEU A 233 -29.90 -18.01 3.13
C LEU A 233 -31.42 -17.92 2.94
N ILE A 234 -32.16 -18.86 3.52
CA ILE A 234 -33.62 -18.94 3.48
C ILE A 234 -34.10 -18.68 4.92
N SER A 235 -34.78 -17.57 5.16
CA SER A 235 -35.36 -17.17 6.44
C SER A 235 -36.84 -17.51 6.46
N LEU A 236 -37.23 -18.50 7.28
CA LEU A 236 -38.63 -18.89 7.46
C LEU A 236 -39.19 -18.10 8.66
N ASP A 237 -40.00 -17.07 8.40
CA ASP A 237 -40.20 -15.94 9.33
C ASP A 237 -41.56 -15.91 10.06
N ARG A 238 -42.61 -16.53 9.50
CA ARG A 238 -43.91 -16.76 10.17
C ARG A 238 -44.59 -18.03 9.66
N LEU A 239 -45.10 -18.86 10.55
CA LEU A 239 -45.97 -19.99 10.20
C LEU A 239 -47.40 -19.51 9.89
N ASN A 240 -48.02 -20.13 8.88
CA ASN A 240 -49.46 -20.05 8.66
C ASN A 240 -50.21 -20.84 9.73
N THR A 241 -51.36 -20.34 10.16
CA THR A 241 -52.22 -20.94 11.19
C THR A 241 -53.70 -20.79 10.86
N PHE A 242 -54.55 -21.63 11.45
CA PHE A 242 -56.02 -21.53 11.36
C PHE A 242 -56.64 -20.60 12.42
N GLY A 243 -55.83 -19.97 13.30
CA GLY A 243 -56.30 -19.19 14.45
C GLY A 243 -56.59 -20.01 15.70
N ASP A 244 -56.43 -21.34 15.67
CA ASP A 244 -56.62 -22.22 16.84
C ASP A 244 -55.43 -22.19 17.82
N GLU A 245 -54.29 -21.62 17.43
CA GLU A 245 -53.14 -21.38 18.32
C GLU A 245 -53.45 -20.36 19.44
N PHE A 246 -54.50 -19.54 19.28
CA PHE A 246 -54.95 -18.59 20.31
C PHE A 246 -55.24 -19.25 21.65
N PHE A 247 -55.75 -20.49 21.63
CA PHE A 247 -56.08 -21.27 22.83
C PHE A 247 -54.84 -21.86 23.52
N LYS A 248 -53.67 -21.84 22.87
CA LYS A 248 -52.39 -22.37 23.35
C LYS A 248 -52.41 -23.84 23.81
N ASP A 249 -53.31 -24.64 23.26
CA ASP A 249 -53.36 -26.08 23.49
C ASP A 249 -52.06 -26.74 22.97
N SER A 250 -51.44 -27.58 23.79
CA SER A 250 -50.13 -28.18 23.46
C SER A 250 -50.17 -29.09 22.23
N LYS A 251 -51.31 -29.72 21.92
CA LYS A 251 -51.50 -30.55 20.71
C LYS A 251 -51.67 -29.69 19.46
N VAL A 252 -52.27 -28.50 19.59
CA VAL A 252 -52.36 -27.51 18.49
C VAL A 252 -50.98 -26.92 18.18
N LEU A 253 -50.24 -26.49 19.21
CA LEU A 253 -48.91 -25.90 19.03
C LEU A 253 -47.86 -26.91 18.52
N ARG A 254 -48.09 -28.22 18.72
CA ARG A 254 -47.29 -29.31 18.14
C ARG A 254 -47.66 -29.68 16.70
N SER A 255 -48.76 -29.13 16.15
CA SER A 255 -49.15 -29.33 14.74
C SER A 255 -48.70 -28.23 13.77
N TYR A 256 -47.96 -27.24 14.25
CA TYR A 256 -47.37 -26.18 13.42
C TYR A 256 -45.84 -26.23 13.51
N PHE A 257 -45.19 -26.53 12.39
CA PHE A 257 -43.73 -26.60 12.21
C PHE A 257 -43.39 -26.39 10.72
N TYR A 258 -42.12 -26.16 10.39
CA TYR A 258 -41.66 -26.14 9.01
C TYR A 258 -41.11 -27.52 8.61
N ALA A 259 -41.55 -28.05 7.46
CA ALA A 259 -40.91 -29.20 6.84
C ALA A 259 -40.78 -29.05 5.32
N ILE A 260 -39.61 -29.39 4.78
CA ILE A 260 -39.25 -29.27 3.36
C ILE A 260 -38.67 -30.60 2.87
N SER A 261 -39.22 -31.09 1.77
CA SER A 261 -38.89 -32.39 1.12
C SER A 261 -37.99 -32.28 -0.11
N ASP A 262 -37.72 -31.06 -0.57
CA ASP A 262 -36.81 -30.80 -1.70
C ASP A 262 -36.48 -29.30 -1.80
N PHE A 263 -35.18 -29.01 -1.95
CA PHE A 263 -34.55 -27.69 -1.99
C PHE A 263 -33.73 -27.53 -3.30
N SER A 264 -34.30 -27.90 -4.44
CA SER A 264 -33.63 -27.95 -5.76
C SER A 264 -33.42 -26.63 -6.50
N VAL A 265 -32.38 -26.60 -7.34
CA VAL A 265 -31.94 -25.46 -8.17
C VAL A 265 -31.92 -25.82 -9.64
N GLY A 266 -32.34 -24.91 -10.50
CA GLY A 266 -31.83 -24.81 -11.87
C GLY A 266 -30.79 -23.71 -12.00
N GLY A 267 -29.55 -24.06 -12.34
CA GLY A 267 -28.47 -23.10 -12.53
C GLY A 267 -27.35 -23.62 -13.44
N ARG A 268 -26.44 -22.72 -13.83
CA ARG A 268 -25.21 -23.01 -14.58
C ARG A 268 -23.99 -22.48 -13.85
N CYS A 269 -22.92 -23.26 -13.85
CA CYS A 269 -21.60 -22.82 -13.43
C CYS A 269 -21.19 -21.58 -14.26
N LYS A 270 -20.82 -20.48 -13.57
CA LYS A 270 -20.69 -19.12 -14.14
C LYS A 270 -19.44 -18.96 -15.01
N CYS A 271 -19.27 -19.77 -16.06
CA CYS A 271 -18.07 -19.70 -16.91
C CYS A 271 -18.07 -18.58 -17.95
N ASN A 272 -18.89 -17.54 -17.79
CA ASN A 272 -18.97 -16.36 -18.67
C ASN A 272 -19.14 -16.66 -20.20
N GLY A 273 -19.29 -17.92 -20.58
CA GLY A 273 -19.33 -18.40 -21.96
C GLY A 273 -17.99 -18.95 -22.53
N HIS A 274 -17.04 -19.33 -21.68
CA HIS A 274 -15.66 -19.68 -22.08
C HIS A 274 -15.09 -20.95 -21.42
N ALA A 275 -15.94 -21.75 -20.77
CA ALA A 275 -15.63 -23.12 -20.42
C ALA A 275 -16.90 -23.97 -20.46
N SER A 276 -16.74 -25.24 -20.84
CA SER A 276 -17.83 -26.20 -21.07
C SER A 276 -18.08 -27.13 -19.87
N GLU A 277 -17.20 -27.14 -18.88
CA GLU A 277 -17.27 -28.03 -17.71
C GLU A 277 -16.61 -27.44 -16.47
N CYS A 278 -16.96 -27.99 -15.30
CA CYS A 278 -16.58 -27.49 -13.98
C CYS A 278 -15.90 -28.60 -13.16
N THR A 279 -14.58 -28.45 -12.95
CA THR A 279 -13.64 -29.47 -12.45
C THR A 279 -13.06 -29.05 -11.11
N GLU A 280 -12.61 -29.95 -10.23
CA GLU A 280 -11.96 -29.53 -8.97
C GLU A 280 -10.60 -28.84 -9.21
N GLY A 281 -10.34 -27.75 -8.49
CA GLY A 281 -9.13 -26.95 -8.61
C GLY A 281 -8.05 -27.33 -7.61
N GLU A 282 -6.81 -26.88 -7.85
CA GLU A 282 -5.59 -27.28 -7.11
C GLU A 282 -5.59 -26.94 -5.61
N HIS A 283 -6.60 -26.23 -5.10
CA HIS A 283 -6.75 -25.85 -3.68
C HIS A 283 -8.05 -26.37 -3.05
N GLY A 284 -8.75 -27.32 -3.68
CA GLY A 284 -9.94 -27.99 -3.11
C GLY A 284 -11.27 -27.25 -3.30
N GLY A 285 -11.26 -26.00 -3.77
CA GLY A 285 -12.43 -25.37 -4.38
C GLY A 285 -12.68 -25.90 -5.79
N LEU A 286 -13.94 -25.91 -6.25
CA LEU A 286 -14.24 -26.27 -7.64
C LEU A 286 -13.66 -25.19 -8.60
N ALA A 287 -13.58 -25.48 -9.90
CA ALA A 287 -13.11 -24.62 -10.99
C ALA A 287 -13.95 -24.78 -12.29
N CYS A 288 -13.42 -24.34 -13.44
CA CYS A 288 -13.79 -24.82 -14.79
C CYS A 288 -12.51 -25.23 -15.54
N ALA A 289 -12.65 -25.64 -16.81
CA ALA A 289 -11.53 -25.79 -17.74
C ALA A 289 -11.55 -24.68 -18.81
N CYS A 290 -10.80 -23.58 -18.58
CA CYS A 290 -10.95 -22.35 -19.39
C CYS A 290 -10.36 -22.48 -20.80
N GLN A 291 -11.17 -22.09 -21.79
CA GLN A 291 -10.83 -22.01 -23.20
C GLN A 291 -10.90 -20.57 -23.71
N HIS A 292 -10.37 -20.32 -24.91
CA HIS A 292 -10.12 -18.99 -25.48
C HIS A 292 -8.85 -18.27 -24.95
N ASN A 293 -7.86 -19.05 -24.43
CA ASN A 293 -6.61 -18.62 -23.75
C ASN A 293 -6.77 -18.01 -22.34
N THR A 294 -7.14 -18.81 -21.33
CA THR A 294 -7.82 -18.28 -20.11
C THR A 294 -7.52 -18.98 -18.72
N GLU A 295 -7.59 -18.34 -17.51
CA GLU A 295 -7.38 -18.89 -16.10
C GLU A 295 -8.16 -18.10 -14.98
N GLY A 296 -8.23 -18.46 -13.67
CA GLY A 296 -8.65 -17.55 -12.56
C GLY A 296 -10.16 -17.37 -12.12
N ALA A 297 -10.42 -17.17 -10.82
CA ALA A 297 -11.62 -17.48 -9.99
C ALA A 297 -13.09 -17.16 -10.40
N ASP A 298 -13.39 -16.48 -11.51
CA ASP A 298 -14.74 -16.48 -12.11
C ASP A 298 -14.69 -16.44 -13.65
N CYS A 299 -13.46 -16.41 -14.17
CA CYS A 299 -13.17 -16.25 -15.57
C CYS A 299 -13.48 -14.68 -15.80
N GLN A 300 -12.87 -13.68 -15.13
CA GLN A 300 -13.05 -12.22 -15.16
C GLN A 300 -11.85 -11.29 -15.60
N ARG A 301 -10.64 -11.77 -15.96
CA ARG A 301 -9.42 -10.97 -16.39
C ARG A 301 -8.67 -11.63 -17.59
N CYS A 302 -7.38 -11.39 -17.94
CA CYS A 302 -6.70 -12.01 -19.14
C CYS A 302 -5.39 -12.79 -18.94
N ARG A 303 -5.11 -13.83 -19.78
CA ARG A 303 -3.96 -14.77 -19.57
C ARG A 303 -2.69 -13.96 -19.64
N PRO A 304 -1.70 -14.21 -18.76
CA PRO A 304 -0.38 -13.60 -18.91
C PRO A 304 0.08 -13.73 -20.38
N PHE A 305 0.42 -12.59 -20.98
CA PHE A 305 0.79 -12.42 -22.39
C PHE A 305 -0.32 -12.40 -23.46
N TYR A 306 -1.59 -12.26 -23.05
CA TYR A 306 -2.74 -12.17 -23.96
C TYR A 306 -3.62 -10.91 -23.71
N GLN A 307 -3.02 -9.86 -23.15
CA GLN A 307 -3.66 -8.57 -22.85
C GLN A 307 -3.83 -7.65 -24.07
N ASP A 308 -3.92 -8.15 -25.31
CA ASP A 308 -3.98 -7.28 -26.50
C ASP A 308 -5.31 -6.50 -26.65
N ARG A 309 -6.38 -6.92 -25.95
CA ARG A 309 -7.67 -6.22 -25.95
C ARG A 309 -8.36 -6.33 -24.56
N PRO A 310 -9.38 -5.51 -24.20
CA PRO A 310 -9.89 -5.39 -22.82
C PRO A 310 -11.02 -6.36 -22.45
N TRP A 311 -11.00 -6.96 -21.25
CA TRP A 311 -11.89 -8.06 -20.83
C TRP A 311 -13.38 -7.92 -21.20
N ALA A 312 -14.00 -8.98 -21.73
CA ALA A 312 -15.46 -9.10 -21.82
C ALA A 312 -15.94 -10.57 -21.85
N ARG A 313 -17.23 -10.77 -21.54
CA ARG A 313 -17.98 -12.03 -21.56
C ARG A 313 -18.32 -12.50 -22.99
N ALA A 314 -18.58 -13.79 -23.23
CA ALA A 314 -18.97 -14.29 -24.56
C ALA A 314 -20.43 -13.93 -24.86
N THR A 315 -20.76 -13.89 -26.14
CA THR A 315 -22.12 -13.65 -26.62
C THR A 315 -22.49 -14.72 -27.66
N GLY A 316 -23.74 -14.76 -28.11
CA GLY A 316 -24.10 -15.56 -29.29
C GLY A 316 -23.45 -15.05 -30.60
N ASP A 317 -23.02 -13.79 -30.63
CA ASP A 317 -22.46 -13.13 -31.83
C ASP A 317 -20.93 -13.31 -31.96
N SER A 318 -20.25 -13.57 -30.85
CA SER A 318 -18.79 -13.72 -30.76
C SER A 318 -18.42 -14.50 -29.51
N ALA A 319 -17.52 -15.48 -29.69
CA ALA A 319 -16.85 -16.21 -28.60
C ALA A 319 -16.16 -15.27 -27.64
N ASN A 320 -15.59 -14.19 -28.21
CA ASN A 320 -14.73 -13.22 -27.56
C ASN A 320 -13.47 -13.96 -27.01
N GLU A 321 -12.30 -13.92 -27.67
CA GLU A 321 -11.09 -14.68 -27.25
C GLU A 321 -9.86 -13.85 -26.83
N CYS A 322 -9.00 -14.38 -25.94
CA CYS A 322 -7.83 -13.63 -25.42
C CYS A 322 -6.79 -13.58 -26.55
N LEU A 323 -6.49 -12.39 -27.07
CA LEU A 323 -5.55 -12.22 -28.17
C LEU A 323 -4.14 -12.04 -27.63
N LYS A 324 -3.23 -12.88 -28.12
CA LYS A 324 -1.82 -12.89 -27.72
C LYS A 324 -1.18 -11.54 -28.07
N CYS A 325 -0.47 -10.94 -27.12
CA CYS A 325 0.28 -9.72 -27.38
C CYS A 325 1.36 -9.96 -28.44
N ASN A 326 1.44 -9.06 -29.43
CA ASN A 326 2.57 -9.04 -30.35
C ASN A 326 3.72 -8.24 -29.72
N CYS A 327 4.77 -8.95 -29.30
CA CYS A 327 6.00 -8.36 -28.76
C CYS A 327 7.24 -8.72 -29.59
N SER A 328 7.07 -8.99 -30.89
CA SER A 328 8.15 -9.31 -31.83
C SER A 328 9.05 -10.50 -31.42
N GLY A 329 8.59 -11.36 -30.50
CA GLY A 329 9.38 -12.41 -29.83
C GLY A 329 10.32 -11.91 -28.72
N ARG A 330 10.43 -10.59 -28.53
CA ARG A 330 11.41 -9.94 -27.64
C ARG A 330 10.86 -9.62 -26.25
N SER A 331 9.61 -9.95 -25.95
CA SER A 331 9.09 -10.07 -24.59
C SER A 331 8.06 -11.19 -24.49
N ASP A 332 7.87 -11.72 -23.29
CA ASP A 332 6.85 -12.71 -22.92
C ASP A 332 5.84 -12.14 -21.90
N GLU A 333 5.88 -10.82 -21.63
CA GLU A 333 4.98 -10.09 -20.73
C GLU A 333 4.36 -8.87 -21.42
N CYS A 334 3.08 -8.58 -21.13
CA CYS A 334 2.40 -7.38 -21.62
C CYS A 334 1.26 -6.92 -20.71
N VAL A 335 0.85 -5.67 -20.89
CA VAL A 335 -0.30 -5.04 -20.24
C VAL A 335 -1.22 -4.43 -21.30
N PHE A 336 -2.51 -4.32 -20.98
CA PHE A 336 -3.49 -3.69 -21.87
C PHE A 336 -3.45 -2.16 -21.73
N ASP A 337 -3.40 -1.46 -22.86
CA ASP A 337 -3.52 -0.01 -22.96
C ASP A 337 -4.77 0.45 -23.72
N ALA A 338 -5.60 1.25 -23.06
CA ALA A 338 -6.88 1.71 -23.58
C ALA A 338 -6.79 2.83 -24.63
N GLU A 339 -5.64 3.47 -24.81
CA GLU A 339 -5.43 4.58 -25.75
C GLU A 339 -4.82 4.06 -27.06
N GLN A 340 -3.78 3.23 -26.96
CA GLN A 340 -3.20 2.45 -28.06
C GLN A 340 -4.28 1.59 -28.72
N TYR A 341 -5.08 0.86 -27.93
CA TYR A 341 -6.22 0.09 -28.44
C TYR A 341 -7.29 0.95 -29.12
N ARG A 342 -7.42 2.23 -28.75
CA ARG A 342 -8.38 3.17 -29.35
C ARG A 342 -7.92 3.60 -30.75
N SER A 343 -6.61 3.82 -30.93
CA SER A 343 -6.03 4.27 -32.20
C SER A 343 -5.76 3.13 -33.18
N THR A 344 -5.05 2.07 -32.79
CA THR A 344 -4.63 0.98 -33.70
C THR A 344 -5.62 -0.18 -33.75
N GLY A 345 -6.29 -0.48 -32.63
CA GLY A 345 -7.09 -1.71 -32.45
C GLY A 345 -6.33 -2.87 -31.82
N SER A 346 -5.04 -2.71 -31.53
CA SER A 346 -4.20 -3.58 -30.70
C SER A 346 -3.74 -2.77 -29.48
N GLY A 347 -3.98 -3.31 -28.29
CA GLY A 347 -3.75 -2.66 -27.00
C GLY A 347 -2.63 -3.27 -26.18
N GLY A 348 -2.02 -4.36 -26.65
CA GLY A 348 -0.93 -5.00 -25.95
C GLY A 348 0.31 -4.11 -25.97
N ARG A 349 0.66 -3.55 -24.81
CA ARG A 349 1.97 -2.95 -24.57
C ARG A 349 2.87 -3.97 -23.89
N CYS A 350 3.97 -4.30 -24.52
CA CYS A 350 4.98 -5.21 -23.99
C CYS A 350 5.70 -4.60 -22.79
N LEU A 351 6.01 -5.43 -21.79
CA LEU A 351 6.92 -5.06 -20.70
C LEU A 351 8.32 -5.60 -20.99
N SER A 352 9.35 -5.02 -20.37
CA SER A 352 10.69 -5.64 -20.26
C SER A 352 11.33 -6.11 -21.59
N CYS A 353 11.12 -5.36 -22.70
CA CYS A 353 11.63 -5.72 -24.04
C CYS A 353 13.14 -6.05 -24.05
N ARG A 354 13.48 -7.26 -24.53
CA ARG A 354 14.83 -7.81 -24.65
C ARG A 354 15.62 -7.17 -25.80
N ASP A 355 16.86 -7.60 -26.02
CA ASP A 355 17.69 -7.30 -27.19
C ASP A 355 17.88 -5.80 -27.50
N ASN A 356 17.88 -4.96 -26.47
CA ASN A 356 17.89 -3.49 -26.56
C ASN A 356 16.76 -2.91 -27.41
N THR A 357 15.61 -3.59 -27.46
CA THR A 357 14.38 -3.10 -28.12
C THR A 357 13.48 -2.31 -27.17
N ASP A 358 12.61 -1.51 -27.79
CA ASP A 358 11.67 -0.56 -27.19
C ASP A 358 10.42 -0.45 -28.07
N GLY A 359 9.49 0.41 -27.68
CA GLY A 359 8.21 0.58 -28.35
C GLY A 359 7.14 -0.40 -27.84
N PRO A 360 5.86 -0.13 -28.12
CA PRO A 360 4.74 -0.89 -27.56
C PRO A 360 4.75 -2.37 -27.92
N HIS A 361 5.40 -2.76 -29.02
CA HIS A 361 5.49 -4.12 -29.54
C HIS A 361 6.94 -4.67 -29.55
N CYS A 362 7.85 -4.02 -28.80
CA CYS A 362 9.30 -4.24 -28.88
C CYS A 362 9.84 -4.11 -30.32
N GLU A 363 9.21 -3.24 -31.12
CA GLU A 363 9.43 -3.14 -32.57
C GLU A 363 10.55 -2.16 -32.94
N SER A 364 10.89 -1.19 -32.09
CA SER A 364 12.00 -0.25 -32.31
C SER A 364 13.23 -0.63 -31.49
N CYS A 365 14.36 0.02 -31.76
CA CYS A 365 15.49 0.01 -30.83
C CYS A 365 15.24 1.03 -29.71
N ARG A 366 15.85 0.81 -28.54
CA ARG A 366 15.98 1.82 -27.47
C ARG A 366 16.80 3.00 -27.96
N GLU A 367 16.68 4.14 -27.28
CA GLU A 367 17.56 5.28 -27.53
C GLU A 367 19.04 4.87 -27.50
N ASN A 368 19.83 5.53 -28.34
CA ASN A 368 21.26 5.33 -28.50
C ASN A 368 21.62 3.94 -29.05
N HIS A 369 20.69 3.31 -29.77
CA HIS A 369 20.88 2.06 -30.52
C HIS A 369 20.32 2.18 -31.95
N TYR A 370 20.73 1.26 -32.82
CA TYR A 370 20.32 1.18 -34.23
C TYR A 370 20.35 -0.26 -34.74
N ARG A 371 19.74 -0.52 -35.90
CA ARG A 371 19.83 -1.78 -36.67
C ARG A 371 19.45 -1.51 -38.14
N ASN A 372 19.94 -2.30 -39.08
CA ASN A 372 19.61 -2.14 -40.50
C ASN A 372 18.33 -2.90 -40.87
N SER A 373 18.11 -4.08 -40.26
CA SER A 373 16.96 -4.96 -40.50
C SER A 373 16.17 -5.26 -39.20
N PRO A 374 14.85 -5.50 -39.25
CA PRO A 374 14.07 -5.97 -38.09
C PRO A 374 14.55 -7.29 -37.47
N GLU A 375 15.20 -8.13 -38.28
CA GLU A 375 15.76 -9.43 -37.90
C GLU A 375 17.08 -9.30 -37.13
N GLU A 376 17.81 -8.19 -37.31
CA GLU A 376 19.07 -7.92 -36.62
C GLU A 376 18.84 -7.51 -35.15
N PRO A 377 19.82 -7.76 -34.25
CA PRO A 377 19.80 -7.19 -32.91
C PRO A 377 20.04 -5.67 -32.93
N CYS A 378 19.50 -4.95 -31.95
CA CYS A 378 19.79 -3.52 -31.80
C CYS A 378 21.20 -3.29 -31.25
N LEU A 379 22.08 -2.79 -32.13
CA LEU A 379 23.47 -2.47 -31.84
C LEU A 379 23.57 -1.08 -31.18
N PRO A 380 24.46 -0.88 -30.20
CA PRO A 380 24.63 0.43 -29.57
C PRO A 380 25.34 1.41 -30.51
N CYS A 381 24.85 2.66 -30.54
CA CYS A 381 25.41 3.74 -31.35
C CYS A 381 26.84 4.11 -30.93
N ASN A 382 27.16 4.05 -29.63
CA ASN A 382 28.46 4.41 -29.05
C ASN A 382 28.97 5.81 -29.47
N CYS A 383 28.06 6.79 -29.62
CA CYS A 383 28.44 8.19 -29.84
C CYS A 383 29.03 8.80 -28.56
N ASN A 384 30.05 9.65 -28.70
CA ASN A 384 30.72 10.28 -27.57
C ASN A 384 29.87 11.43 -26.99
N VAL A 385 29.39 11.26 -25.74
CA VAL A 385 28.50 12.21 -25.04
C VAL A 385 28.96 13.68 -25.03
N ASN A 386 30.28 13.93 -25.04
CA ASN A 386 30.85 15.27 -25.03
C ASN A 386 31.07 15.81 -26.45
N GLY A 387 31.32 14.93 -27.41
CA GLY A 387 31.71 15.29 -28.77
C GLY A 387 30.60 15.24 -29.82
N SER A 388 29.53 14.50 -29.59
CA SER A 388 28.36 14.43 -30.49
C SER A 388 27.26 15.40 -30.08
N VAL A 389 26.47 15.84 -31.06
CA VAL A 389 25.28 16.69 -30.87
C VAL A 389 24.13 15.90 -30.24
N SER A 390 24.00 14.63 -30.62
CA SER A 390 23.08 13.64 -30.01
C SER A 390 23.86 12.34 -29.72
N LEU A 391 23.38 11.55 -28.76
CA LEU A 391 23.88 10.18 -28.52
C LEU A 391 23.24 9.15 -29.48
N GLN A 392 22.12 9.51 -30.11
CA GLN A 392 21.51 8.72 -31.18
C GLN A 392 22.27 8.92 -32.50
N CYS A 393 22.54 7.80 -33.17
CA CYS A 393 23.21 7.72 -34.46
C CYS A 393 22.20 7.57 -35.62
N ASP A 394 22.70 7.74 -36.85
CA ASP A 394 21.94 7.41 -38.07
C ASP A 394 21.73 5.89 -38.26
N ALA A 395 21.00 5.51 -39.32
CA ALA A 395 20.68 4.11 -39.59
C ALA A 395 21.90 3.24 -39.94
N GLU A 396 23.02 3.85 -40.31
CA GLU A 396 24.30 3.16 -40.57
C GLU A 396 25.22 3.13 -39.32
N GLY A 397 24.83 3.82 -38.24
CA GLY A 397 25.53 3.83 -36.96
C GLY A 397 26.46 5.03 -36.73
N ARG A 398 26.38 6.09 -37.54
CA ARG A 398 27.30 7.25 -37.47
C ARG A 398 26.75 8.38 -36.61
N CYS A 399 27.66 9.14 -36.01
CA CYS A 399 27.34 10.18 -35.03
C CYS A 399 27.53 11.60 -35.61
N VAL A 400 26.67 12.54 -35.22
CA VAL A 400 26.78 13.95 -35.64
C VAL A 400 27.68 14.71 -34.66
N CYS A 401 28.80 15.27 -35.12
CA CYS A 401 29.83 15.85 -34.24
C CYS A 401 29.67 17.35 -34.01
N ARG A 402 30.19 17.83 -32.86
CA ARG A 402 30.29 19.24 -32.48
C ARG A 402 31.52 19.91 -33.09
N ASP A 403 31.52 21.25 -33.11
CA ASP A 403 32.67 22.02 -33.57
C ASP A 403 33.93 21.75 -32.74
N GLY A 404 35.09 21.72 -33.43
CA GLY A 404 36.37 21.32 -32.85
C GLY A 404 36.57 19.80 -32.68
N VAL A 405 35.54 18.99 -32.92
CA VAL A 405 35.55 17.52 -32.78
C VAL A 405 35.59 16.83 -34.16
N THR A 406 35.96 15.55 -34.20
CA THR A 406 35.94 14.68 -35.39
C THR A 406 35.88 13.18 -35.05
N GLY A 407 35.75 12.32 -36.06
CA GLY A 407 35.63 10.86 -35.98
C GLY A 407 34.19 10.34 -36.12
N GLU A 408 34.00 9.11 -36.62
CA GLU A 408 32.68 8.49 -36.84
C GLU A 408 31.81 8.41 -35.57
N LYS A 409 32.47 8.40 -34.39
CA LYS A 409 31.84 8.40 -33.06
C LYS A 409 32.01 9.73 -32.31
N CYS A 410 32.57 10.74 -32.96
CA CYS A 410 32.84 12.08 -32.42
C CYS A 410 33.74 12.09 -31.18
N ASP A 411 34.74 11.22 -31.14
CA ASP A 411 35.57 10.90 -29.99
C ASP A 411 36.93 11.59 -29.96
N THR A 412 37.30 12.34 -31.01
CA THR A 412 38.65 12.94 -31.15
C THR A 412 38.62 14.46 -31.31
N CYS A 413 39.51 15.16 -30.60
CA CYS A 413 39.71 16.61 -30.76
C CYS A 413 40.56 16.95 -31.98
N ARG A 414 40.25 18.07 -32.62
CA ARG A 414 41.07 18.67 -33.68
C ARG A 414 42.33 19.30 -33.08
N ALA A 415 43.46 19.20 -33.78
CA ALA A 415 44.74 19.72 -33.31
C ALA A 415 44.69 21.22 -32.97
N GLY A 416 45.44 21.63 -31.93
CA GLY A 416 45.36 22.96 -31.33
C GLY A 416 44.27 23.10 -30.25
N PHE A 417 43.43 22.08 -30.09
CA PHE A 417 42.44 21.96 -29.02
C PHE A 417 42.69 20.70 -28.19
N HIS A 418 42.25 20.73 -26.93
CA HIS A 418 42.37 19.66 -25.94
C HIS A 418 41.04 19.41 -25.21
N SER A 419 41.00 18.32 -24.43
CA SER A 419 39.93 18.00 -23.47
C SER A 419 38.50 18.13 -24.01
N LEU A 420 38.05 17.05 -24.64
CA LEU A 420 36.69 16.87 -25.14
C LEU A 420 35.66 16.92 -23.99
N GLY A 421 35.12 18.10 -23.71
CA GLY A 421 34.14 18.37 -22.66
C GLY A 421 32.71 18.58 -23.19
N PRO A 422 31.72 18.88 -22.34
CA PRO A 422 30.29 18.96 -22.72
C PRO A 422 29.91 19.97 -23.82
N GLY A 423 30.85 20.79 -24.29
CA GLY A 423 30.70 21.75 -25.39
C GLY A 423 31.62 21.50 -26.59
N GLY A 424 32.34 20.38 -26.65
CA GLY A 424 33.47 20.16 -27.57
C GLY A 424 34.83 20.40 -26.89
N CYS A 425 35.87 20.71 -27.68
CA CYS A 425 37.26 20.84 -27.22
C CYS A 425 37.65 22.31 -26.93
N ARG A 426 38.69 22.52 -26.09
CA ARG A 426 39.16 23.84 -25.60
C ARG A 426 40.58 24.20 -26.09
N PRO A 427 40.97 25.49 -26.19
CA PRO A 427 42.36 25.91 -26.48
C PRO A 427 43.25 26.00 -25.21
N CYS A 428 44.58 26.05 -25.38
CA CYS A 428 45.59 25.94 -24.30
C CYS A 428 46.30 27.25 -23.88
N GLU A 429 46.80 27.33 -22.64
CA GLU A 429 47.50 28.49 -22.05
C GLU A 429 48.61 28.04 -21.03
N CYS A 430 49.86 28.54 -21.11
CA CYS A 430 51.03 28.06 -20.32
C CYS A 430 51.99 29.16 -19.81
N ASP A 431 52.69 28.96 -18.68
CA ASP A 431 53.68 29.90 -18.06
C ASP A 431 55.15 29.51 -18.33
N PRO A 432 56.01 30.44 -18.83
CA PRO A 432 57.40 30.16 -19.23
C PRO A 432 58.41 30.03 -18.07
N SER A 433 58.00 30.28 -16.82
CA SER A 433 58.87 30.15 -15.64
C SER A 433 59.01 28.68 -15.22
N GLY A 434 57.91 27.93 -15.29
CA GLY A 434 57.82 26.53 -14.87
C GLY A 434 57.58 25.50 -15.98
N SER A 435 57.16 25.89 -17.18
CA SER A 435 56.92 24.95 -18.30
C SER A 435 58.17 24.69 -19.16
N VAL A 436 58.04 23.72 -20.09
CA VAL A 436 59.11 23.24 -20.99
C VAL A 436 58.70 23.22 -22.46
N ASP A 437 57.43 22.91 -22.78
CA ASP A 437 56.88 22.87 -24.14
C ASP A 437 55.34 23.07 -24.10
N SER A 438 54.70 23.14 -25.28
CA SER A 438 53.26 23.32 -25.50
C SER A 438 52.40 22.22 -24.84
N CYS A 439 51.09 22.45 -24.76
CA CYS A 439 50.14 21.58 -24.06
C CYS A 439 49.93 20.19 -24.69
N SER A 440 49.46 19.24 -23.86
CA SER A 440 48.92 17.96 -24.35
C SER A 440 47.48 18.10 -24.90
N PRO A 441 47.12 17.41 -26.00
CA PRO A 441 45.78 17.47 -26.60
C PRO A 441 44.70 16.66 -25.83
N LEU A 442 45.05 16.01 -24.72
CA LEU A 442 44.09 15.25 -23.90
C LEU A 442 43.59 16.06 -22.71
N ASP A 443 44.51 16.66 -21.95
CA ASP A 443 44.27 17.36 -20.68
C ASP A 443 44.58 18.86 -20.74
N GLY A 444 45.19 19.35 -21.83
CA GLY A 444 45.64 20.75 -21.96
C GLY A 444 46.79 21.12 -21.03
N ARG A 445 47.43 20.13 -20.40
CA ARG A 445 48.43 20.37 -19.38
C ARG A 445 49.75 20.78 -20.01
N CYS A 446 50.35 21.82 -19.46
CA CYS A 446 51.68 22.28 -19.85
C CYS A 446 52.75 21.38 -19.19
N PHE A 447 53.85 21.09 -19.90
CA PHE A 447 54.87 20.19 -19.38
C PHE A 447 55.77 20.90 -18.35
N CYS A 448 55.54 20.64 -17.05
CA CYS A 448 56.17 21.36 -15.94
C CYS A 448 57.52 20.79 -15.49
N LYS A 449 58.37 21.66 -14.93
CA LYS A 449 59.61 21.30 -14.20
C LYS A 449 59.34 20.44 -12.95
N PRO A 450 60.32 19.63 -12.48
CA PRO A 450 60.10 18.51 -11.53
C PRO A 450 59.32 18.82 -10.24
N ASN A 451 59.70 19.82 -9.46
CA ASN A 451 59.05 20.19 -8.19
C ASN A 451 58.11 21.41 -8.38
N VAL A 452 57.67 21.63 -9.61
CA VAL A 452 56.70 22.66 -10.02
C VAL A 452 55.38 21.98 -10.42
N GLU A 453 54.29 22.68 -10.23
CA GLU A 453 52.94 22.28 -10.61
C GLU A 453 52.06 23.50 -10.94
N GLY A 454 50.73 23.32 -10.92
CA GLY A 454 49.78 24.17 -11.61
C GLY A 454 49.62 23.72 -13.07
N GLN A 455 48.42 23.90 -13.65
CA GLN A 455 48.11 23.47 -15.02
C GLN A 455 49.01 24.19 -16.06
N SER A 456 49.31 25.46 -15.79
CA SER A 456 50.21 26.34 -16.54
C SER A 456 51.67 26.28 -16.05
N CYS A 457 51.97 25.55 -14.97
CA CYS A 457 53.28 25.48 -14.31
C CYS A 457 53.70 26.74 -13.52
N ASP A 458 52.84 27.25 -12.64
CA ASP A 458 53.00 28.55 -11.95
C ASP A 458 53.46 28.48 -10.48
N ARG A 459 53.49 27.30 -9.83
CA ARG A 459 53.69 27.18 -8.36
C ARG A 459 54.56 26.00 -7.92
N CYS A 460 55.06 26.05 -6.68
CA CYS A 460 55.71 24.90 -6.03
C CYS A 460 54.70 23.78 -5.71
N ARG A 461 55.18 22.54 -5.70
CA ARG A 461 54.42 21.39 -5.17
C ARG A 461 54.26 21.47 -3.65
N PRO A 462 53.16 20.94 -3.09
CA PRO A 462 52.98 20.76 -1.66
C PRO A 462 54.13 20.04 -0.97
N GLY A 463 54.44 20.45 0.25
CA GLY A 463 55.65 20.04 0.95
C GLY A 463 56.94 20.60 0.34
N PHE A 464 56.89 21.45 -0.69
CA PHE A 464 58.03 22.20 -1.24
C PHE A 464 57.77 23.71 -1.30
N PHE A 465 58.85 24.51 -1.25
CA PHE A 465 58.83 25.97 -1.25
C PHE A 465 59.96 26.59 -2.10
N ASN A 466 59.92 27.91 -2.32
CA ASN A 466 60.93 28.72 -3.03
C ASN A 466 61.10 28.40 -4.55
N LEU A 467 60.12 28.80 -5.38
CA LEU A 467 60.13 28.64 -6.85
C LEU A 467 61.08 29.62 -7.55
N GLN A 468 61.95 29.13 -8.44
CA GLN A 468 62.86 29.97 -9.23
C GLN A 468 63.06 29.45 -10.66
N GLN A 469 63.00 30.31 -11.69
CA GLN A 469 63.15 29.91 -13.11
C GLN A 469 64.49 29.22 -13.40
N VAL A 470 65.55 29.63 -12.69
CA VAL A 470 66.93 29.11 -12.79
C VAL A 470 67.11 27.77 -12.05
N ASN A 471 66.23 27.42 -11.11
CA ASN A 471 66.28 26.12 -10.45
C ASN A 471 65.77 25.04 -11.42
N PRO A 472 66.60 24.07 -11.87
CA PRO A 472 66.16 23.03 -12.79
C PRO A 472 65.07 22.13 -12.19
N ALA A 473 64.97 22.05 -10.87
CA ALA A 473 63.93 21.33 -10.15
C ALA A 473 62.77 22.24 -9.68
N GLY A 474 62.87 23.56 -9.75
CA GLY A 474 61.85 24.49 -9.24
C GLY A 474 61.95 24.83 -7.74
N CYS A 475 61.68 23.88 -6.84
CA CYS A 475 61.42 24.10 -5.39
C CYS A 475 62.12 23.09 -4.42
N GLN A 476 62.06 23.33 -3.10
CA GLN A 476 62.83 22.63 -2.03
C GLN A 476 61.94 22.11 -0.86
N PRO A 477 62.19 20.97 -0.18
CA PRO A 477 61.21 20.28 0.69
C PRO A 477 61.14 20.65 2.20
N CYS A 478 60.02 20.32 2.86
CA CYS A 478 59.67 20.48 4.31
C CYS A 478 59.86 19.19 5.17
N PHE A 479 59.82 19.29 6.52
CA PHE A 479 59.98 18.14 7.45
C PHE A 479 59.03 18.09 8.68
N CYS A 480 58.99 19.14 9.51
CA CYS A 480 57.99 19.32 10.61
C CYS A 480 57.62 18.07 11.47
N PHE A 481 58.60 17.26 11.88
CA PHE A 481 58.41 16.05 12.73
C PHE A 481 57.43 14.99 12.17
N GLY A 482 57.03 15.07 10.91
CA GLY A 482 56.06 14.16 10.29
C GLY A 482 54.59 14.40 10.65
N HIS A 483 54.27 15.43 11.43
CA HIS A 483 52.87 15.80 11.79
C HIS A 483 52.30 16.94 10.93
N SER A 484 53.09 17.49 10.01
CA SER A 484 52.67 18.50 9.05
C SER A 484 53.61 18.47 7.85
N LEU A 485 53.09 18.73 6.65
CA LEU A 485 53.89 19.04 5.45
C LEU A 485 53.75 20.53 5.03
N ALA A 486 52.89 21.27 5.72
CA ALA A 486 52.62 22.68 5.46
C ALA A 486 53.69 23.58 6.09
N CYS A 487 54.77 23.82 5.35
CA CYS A 487 55.81 24.78 5.72
C CYS A 487 55.93 25.95 4.73
N SER A 488 56.61 27.02 5.14
CA SER A 488 56.82 28.22 4.32
C SER A 488 58.20 28.84 4.59
N SER A 489 58.69 29.64 3.63
CA SER A 489 59.92 30.44 3.77
C SER A 489 59.89 31.34 5.01
N SER A 490 60.58 30.93 6.08
CA SER A 490 60.63 31.72 7.31
C SER A 490 61.47 32.98 7.13
N HIS A 491 60.80 34.13 7.00
CA HIS A 491 61.42 35.45 6.97
C HIS A 491 62.11 35.87 8.29
N ARG A 492 62.07 35.03 9.33
CA ARG A 492 62.68 35.29 10.65
C ARG A 492 64.16 34.88 10.75
N TYR A 493 64.73 34.29 9.69
CA TYR A 493 66.14 33.89 9.63
C TYR A 493 66.85 34.57 8.45
N ALA A 494 68.15 34.83 8.62
CA ALA A 494 68.98 35.51 7.63
C ALA A 494 70.32 34.77 7.41
N ALA A 495 70.87 34.88 6.21
CA ALA A 495 72.06 34.14 5.82
C ALA A 495 73.36 34.85 6.23
N VAL A 496 74.26 34.12 6.87
CA VAL A 496 75.57 34.61 7.31
C VAL A 496 76.66 33.71 6.76
N ASN A 497 77.60 34.29 5.99
CA ASN A 497 78.80 33.58 5.56
C ASN A 497 79.82 33.60 6.70
N ILE A 498 80.37 32.43 7.02
CA ILE A 498 81.45 32.25 8.01
C ILE A 498 82.74 31.96 7.23
N THR A 499 83.81 32.69 7.53
CA THR A 499 85.14 32.50 6.94
C THR A 499 86.14 31.98 7.99
N SER A 500 87.03 31.06 7.58
CA SER A 500 88.02 30.39 8.44
C SER A 500 89.26 30.01 7.63
N ASP A 501 90.45 30.28 8.17
CA ASP A 501 91.74 30.06 7.51
C ASP A 501 92.41 28.73 7.94
N PHE A 502 93.25 28.19 7.06
CA PHE A 502 93.95 26.90 7.24
C PHE A 502 95.40 26.95 6.68
N LEU A 503 96.29 26.05 7.13
CA LEU A 503 97.71 25.98 6.73
C LEU A 503 98.14 24.54 6.39
N GLU A 504 99.10 24.38 5.46
CA GLU A 504 99.56 23.09 4.91
C GLU A 504 101.09 22.87 4.97
N GLY A 505 101.53 21.63 4.70
CA GLY A 505 102.94 21.23 4.50
C GLY A 505 103.07 20.09 3.46
N ILE A 506 104.22 20.01 2.76
CA ILE A 506 104.35 19.37 1.42
C ILE A 506 105.50 18.33 1.35
N VAL A 507 105.27 17.17 0.71
CA VAL A 507 106.29 16.23 0.16
C VAL A 507 105.75 15.57 -1.15
N CYS A 508 106.63 15.12 -2.07
CA CYS A 508 106.29 14.72 -3.46
C CYS A 508 106.33 13.20 -3.76
N GLY A 509 105.68 12.76 -4.86
CA GLY A 509 105.75 11.41 -5.49
C GLY A 509 104.96 11.34 -6.83
N SER A 510 105.27 10.41 -7.77
CA SER A 510 104.89 10.57 -9.20
C SER A 510 104.70 9.29 -10.07
N ALA A 511 104.25 9.50 -11.34
CA ALA A 511 104.08 8.57 -12.51
C ALA A 511 102.70 7.88 -12.66
N ALA A 512 102.19 7.52 -13.87
CA ALA A 512 102.76 7.47 -15.23
C ALA A 512 101.79 7.97 -16.36
N ILE A 513 102.16 7.83 -17.65
CA ILE A 513 101.61 8.56 -18.84
C ILE A 513 101.32 7.62 -20.04
N ASN A 514 100.41 7.99 -20.96
CA ASN A 514 100.54 7.79 -22.44
C ASN A 514 99.47 8.57 -23.25
N GLU A 515 99.73 8.91 -24.53
CA GLU A 515 99.07 10.03 -25.24
C GLU A 515 99.01 9.95 -26.81
N VAL A 516 97.98 10.59 -27.41
CA VAL A 516 98.02 11.46 -28.66
C VAL A 516 98.23 10.73 -30.04
N PHE A 517 97.93 11.23 -31.28
CA PHE A 517 97.99 12.54 -31.99
C PHE A 517 96.89 12.77 -33.09
N LEU A 518 96.69 14.02 -33.53
CA LEU A 518 95.83 14.50 -34.65
C LEU A 518 96.35 15.88 -35.19
N GLN A 519 96.30 16.24 -36.50
CA GLN A 519 96.28 17.65 -37.06
C GLN A 519 96.23 17.74 -38.64
N PRO A 520 95.98 18.94 -39.29
CA PRO A 520 95.42 19.07 -40.67
C PRO A 520 96.16 20.05 -41.67
N GLY A 521 95.53 20.43 -42.83
CA GLY A 521 96.03 21.51 -43.72
C GLY A 521 95.14 22.04 -44.90
N THR A 522 94.56 23.25 -44.73
CA THR A 522 94.36 24.42 -45.67
C THR A 522 93.95 24.38 -47.17
N LEU A 523 92.81 25.08 -47.44
CA LEU A 523 92.51 26.13 -48.47
C LEU A 523 92.15 25.88 -49.97
N LEU A 524 91.00 26.48 -50.36
CA LEU A 524 90.60 27.19 -51.62
C LEU A 524 91.14 26.70 -53.00
N VAL A 525 90.34 26.47 -54.05
CA VAL A 525 89.07 27.10 -54.54
C VAL A 525 88.26 26.06 -55.39
N MET A 526 87.05 26.27 -55.99
CA MET A 526 86.17 27.43 -56.25
C MET A 526 84.69 26.99 -56.47
N MET A 527 83.78 27.96 -56.64
CA MET A 527 82.48 27.97 -57.37
C MET A 527 81.44 26.83 -57.23
N PHE A 528 80.25 27.20 -56.70
CA PHE A 528 78.88 26.67 -56.96
C PHE A 528 78.66 25.14 -56.86
N PHE A 529 77.78 24.61 -56.00
CA PHE A 529 76.34 24.95 -55.92
C PHE A 529 75.73 24.85 -54.51
N LEU A 530 74.69 25.69 -54.35
CA LEU A 530 73.63 25.83 -53.33
C LEU A 530 73.31 24.71 -52.29
N PHE A 531 72.98 25.20 -51.08
CA PHE A 531 72.17 24.65 -49.96
C PHE A 531 72.78 23.70 -48.89
N SER A 532 72.54 24.11 -47.63
CA SER A 532 72.54 23.36 -46.34
C SER A 532 73.86 23.13 -45.58
N PRO A 533 74.13 23.89 -44.49
CA PRO A 533 75.10 23.54 -43.43
C PRO A 533 74.44 22.72 -42.30
N PHE A 534 74.99 21.63 -41.74
CA PHE A 534 76.31 21.30 -41.16
C PHE A 534 76.42 21.40 -39.62
N PHE A 535 76.29 20.22 -39.00
CA PHE A 535 77.12 19.64 -37.92
C PHE A 535 77.95 20.53 -36.95
N PHE A 536 77.72 20.32 -35.65
CA PHE A 536 78.68 20.20 -34.53
C PHE A 536 79.69 21.33 -34.20
N PHE A 537 79.78 21.70 -32.90
CA PHE A 537 81.02 21.57 -32.10
C PHE A 537 80.72 21.60 -30.57
N PHE A 538 81.73 21.47 -29.71
CA PHE A 538 81.67 20.92 -28.34
C PHE A 538 82.91 21.42 -27.51
N PHE A 539 82.89 21.35 -26.16
CA PHE A 539 83.99 21.66 -25.17
C PHE A 539 84.27 23.17 -24.86
N TYR A 540 84.60 23.64 -23.62
CA TYR A 540 84.60 23.05 -22.25
C TYR A 540 84.67 24.11 -21.09
N SER A 541 84.47 23.65 -19.84
CA SER A 541 84.86 24.18 -18.48
C SER A 541 85.31 25.65 -18.27
N VAL A 542 84.87 26.47 -17.30
CA VAL A 542 84.33 26.34 -15.90
C VAL A 542 85.38 26.10 -14.78
N LEU A 543 85.46 27.04 -13.82
CA LEU A 543 85.99 26.82 -12.45
C LEU A 543 84.82 26.52 -11.48
N SER A 544 85.04 25.67 -10.47
CA SER A 544 83.99 25.23 -9.54
C SER A 544 84.24 25.64 -8.09
N PHE A 545 83.25 26.30 -7.48
CA PHE A 545 83.18 26.49 -6.02
C PHE A 545 82.47 25.28 -5.38
N HIS A 546 83.03 24.71 -4.30
CA HIS A 546 82.38 23.63 -3.56
C HIS A 546 81.54 24.18 -2.39
N ARG A 547 80.22 24.00 -2.46
CA ARG A 547 79.37 23.95 -1.25
C ARG A 547 79.48 22.56 -0.63
N LEU A 548 79.27 22.47 0.69
CA LEU A 548 78.84 21.21 1.30
C LEU A 548 77.48 20.82 0.72
N HIS A 549 77.48 19.76 -0.08
CA HIS A 549 76.31 19.18 -0.72
C HIS A 549 76.43 17.65 -0.67
N GLU A 550 75.32 16.96 -0.86
CA GLU A 550 75.18 15.51 -0.69
C GLU A 550 75.75 14.74 -1.89
N ILE A 551 77.05 14.89 -2.12
CA ILE A 551 77.79 14.13 -3.14
C ILE A 551 78.19 12.79 -2.52
N GLU A 552 77.24 11.86 -2.51
CA GLU A 552 77.47 10.47 -2.09
C GLU A 552 78.58 9.80 -2.92
N GLY A 553 79.26 8.82 -2.31
CA GLY A 553 80.23 7.99 -3.04
C GLY A 553 81.19 7.16 -2.19
N ARG A 554 81.33 7.44 -0.89
CA ARG A 554 82.29 6.72 -0.01
C ARG A 554 81.77 6.28 1.37
N PHE A 555 80.49 6.47 1.67
CA PHE A 555 79.86 5.91 2.88
C PHE A 555 78.73 4.96 2.47
N LYS A 556 78.61 3.82 3.17
CA LYS A 556 77.50 2.86 3.03
C LYS A 556 77.26 2.16 4.39
N PRO A 557 76.00 1.90 4.78
CA PRO A 557 74.78 2.41 4.15
C PRO A 557 74.67 3.94 4.28
N SER A 558 73.84 4.57 3.45
CA SER A 558 73.35 5.92 3.69
C SER A 558 72.09 5.90 4.55
N LEU A 559 71.83 7.01 5.25
CA LEU A 559 70.66 7.23 6.08
C LEU A 559 69.67 8.09 5.28
N SER A 560 68.37 7.77 5.34
CA SER A 560 67.36 8.73 4.88
C SER A 560 67.37 9.99 5.75
N ALA A 561 66.84 11.11 5.24
CA ALA A 561 66.72 12.35 6.02
C ALA A 561 65.99 12.11 7.36
N PHE A 562 64.90 11.34 7.34
CA PHE A 562 64.14 10.96 8.53
C PHE A 562 64.97 10.16 9.54
N GLU A 563 65.72 9.15 9.09
CA GLU A 563 66.60 8.37 9.98
C GLU A 563 67.77 9.21 10.52
N PHE A 564 68.34 10.07 9.70
CA PHE A 564 69.40 11.02 10.09
C PHE A 564 68.89 12.01 11.13
N GLN A 565 67.68 12.54 10.97
CA GLN A 565 67.03 13.46 11.92
C GLN A 565 66.60 12.74 13.21
N HIS A 566 66.14 11.49 13.13
CA HIS A 566 65.88 10.62 14.30
C HIS A 566 67.17 10.29 15.06
N LEU A 567 68.30 10.11 14.37
CA LEU A 567 69.62 9.91 14.97
C LEU A 567 70.15 11.21 15.60
N LEU A 568 69.86 12.37 15.00
CA LEU A 568 70.16 13.69 15.57
C LEU A 568 69.39 14.00 16.86
N TYR A 569 68.16 13.47 17.02
CA TYR A 569 67.35 13.64 18.24
C TYR A 569 68.02 13.06 19.51
N ASN A 570 69.06 12.24 19.38
CA ASN A 570 69.83 11.67 20.48
C ASN A 570 71.36 11.72 20.25
N LEU A 571 71.86 12.74 19.55
CA LEU A 571 73.30 12.89 19.24
C LEU A 571 74.09 13.50 20.41
N THR A 572 75.27 12.93 20.71
CA THR A 572 76.10 13.34 21.86
C THR A 572 77.53 13.80 21.52
N ALA A 573 78.05 13.57 20.31
CA ALA A 573 79.36 14.06 19.86
C ALA A 573 79.50 14.11 18.33
N LEU A 574 80.42 14.93 17.82
CA LEU A 574 80.75 15.07 16.39
C LEU A 574 82.28 15.22 16.18
N LYS A 575 82.81 14.74 15.05
CA LYS A 575 84.26 14.81 14.71
C LYS A 575 84.46 14.85 13.20
N ILE A 576 85.47 15.60 12.72
CA ILE A 576 85.72 15.87 11.28
C ILE A 576 87.18 15.56 10.93
N SER A 577 87.47 15.09 9.72
CA SER A 577 88.83 14.86 9.19
C SER A 577 88.88 15.01 7.66
N ASN A 578 90.04 15.38 7.10
CA ASN A 578 90.25 15.46 5.65
C ASN A 578 90.48 14.07 5.04
N ALA A 579 89.95 13.82 3.84
CA ALA A 579 89.96 12.53 3.14
C ALA A 579 91.25 12.27 2.32
N GLY A 580 92.40 12.67 2.87
CA GLY A 580 93.73 12.46 2.32
C GLY A 580 94.73 12.32 3.46
N GLY A 581 95.08 11.09 3.81
CA GLY A 581 95.84 10.80 5.03
C GLY A 581 97.29 11.29 4.96
N HIS A 582 97.60 12.39 5.65
CA HIS A 582 98.76 12.53 6.56
C HIS A 582 98.84 13.91 7.23
N ASN A 583 98.13 14.93 6.71
CA ASN A 583 98.03 16.26 7.32
C ASN A 583 96.69 16.42 8.07
N TRP A 584 96.74 16.76 9.36
CA TRP A 584 95.56 17.16 10.13
C TRP A 584 95.40 18.67 10.14
N VAL A 585 94.20 19.16 9.86
CA VAL A 585 93.88 20.59 9.88
C VAL A 585 93.05 20.88 11.13
N THR A 586 93.46 21.86 11.94
CA THR A 586 92.75 22.28 13.15
C THR A 586 92.12 23.64 12.91
N LEU A 587 90.80 23.77 13.11
CA LEU A 587 90.09 25.04 12.92
C LEU A 587 90.41 25.97 14.10
N THR A 588 91.21 27.01 13.84
CA THR A 588 91.79 27.90 14.86
C THR A 588 90.87 29.03 15.29
N SER A 589 90.09 29.59 14.38
CA SER A 589 89.04 30.56 14.66
C SER A 589 87.98 30.58 13.55
N ALA A 590 86.82 31.13 13.88
CA ALA A 590 85.76 31.48 12.95
C ALA A 590 85.15 32.81 13.41
N PHE A 591 84.86 33.72 12.48
CA PHE A 591 84.26 35.02 12.80
C PHE A 591 83.08 35.33 11.89
N ILE A 592 82.17 36.17 12.40
CA ILE A 592 81.02 36.70 11.66
C ILE A 592 81.33 38.17 11.31
N PRO A 593 81.42 38.54 10.03
CA PRO A 593 81.63 39.93 9.64
C PRO A 593 80.39 40.78 9.95
N SER A 594 80.54 41.83 10.74
CA SER A 594 79.44 42.75 11.08
C SER A 594 79.19 43.77 9.96
N GLY A 595 78.40 43.39 8.96
CA GLY A 595 77.90 44.25 7.87
C GLY A 595 76.36 44.37 7.87
N PRO A 596 75.79 45.37 7.18
CA PRO A 596 74.35 45.64 7.23
C PRO A 596 73.53 44.60 6.46
N ALA A 597 72.40 44.19 7.06
CA ALA A 597 71.31 43.42 6.44
C ALA A 597 71.75 42.22 5.60
N SER A 598 72.20 41.15 6.26
CA SER A 598 72.21 39.80 5.68
C SER A 598 70.92 39.52 4.90
N PRO A 599 70.99 38.95 3.68
CA PRO A 599 69.78 38.58 2.94
C PRO A 599 68.97 37.57 3.75
N ALA A 600 67.64 37.67 3.66
CA ALA A 600 66.75 36.69 4.26
C ALA A 600 67.10 35.26 3.79
N ALA A 601 66.86 34.27 4.64
CA ALA A 601 67.09 32.87 4.34
C ALA A 601 65.76 32.14 4.03
N PRO A 602 65.18 32.30 2.82
CA PRO A 602 63.88 31.73 2.45
C PRO A 602 63.84 30.20 2.34
N TRP A 603 64.90 29.52 2.81
CA TRP A 603 65.09 28.06 2.84
C TRP A 603 64.97 27.46 4.25
N VAL A 604 64.52 28.22 5.25
CA VAL A 604 64.24 27.71 6.61
C VAL A 604 62.72 27.57 6.79
N GLU A 605 62.28 26.43 7.32
CA GLU A 605 60.86 26.11 7.50
C GLU A 605 60.22 26.76 8.75
N SER A 606 58.87 26.79 8.77
CA SER A 606 58.04 27.14 9.92
C SER A 606 56.74 26.35 9.82
N CYS A 607 56.45 25.53 10.83
CA CYS A 607 55.38 24.52 10.81
C CYS A 607 54.04 25.07 11.31
N SER A 608 52.94 24.50 10.82
CA SER A 608 51.58 24.69 11.35
C SER A 608 51.04 23.36 11.87
N CYS A 609 50.60 23.33 13.14
CA CYS A 609 50.11 22.10 13.78
C CYS A 609 48.63 21.83 13.49
N PRO A 610 48.22 20.57 13.29
CA PRO A 610 46.81 20.18 13.23
C PRO A 610 46.12 20.45 14.57
N LEU A 611 44.77 20.47 14.56
CA LEU A 611 43.99 20.58 15.80
C LEU A 611 44.33 19.42 16.76
N GLY A 612 44.03 19.60 18.04
CA GLY A 612 44.17 18.61 19.12
C GLY A 612 45.58 18.15 19.48
N PHE A 613 46.54 18.35 18.58
CA PHE A 613 47.96 18.37 18.89
C PHE A 613 48.36 19.77 19.42
N THR A 614 49.44 19.85 20.18
CA THR A 614 50.00 21.14 20.64
C THR A 614 51.53 21.09 20.77
N GLY A 615 52.19 22.18 20.43
CA GLY A 615 53.65 22.32 20.39
C GLY A 615 54.12 23.30 19.32
N GLN A 616 55.43 23.53 19.22
CA GLN A 616 56.04 24.19 18.05
C GLN A 616 56.35 23.20 16.92
N PHE A 617 56.40 21.90 17.26
CA PHE A 617 56.56 20.76 16.36
C PHE A 617 55.46 19.68 16.57
N CYS A 618 54.37 20.04 17.27
CA CYS A 618 53.09 19.32 17.30
C CYS A 618 53.03 18.02 18.14
N GLU A 619 53.58 17.99 19.36
CA GLU A 619 53.91 16.73 20.06
C GLU A 619 52.94 16.17 21.14
N ARG A 620 51.77 16.76 21.44
CA ARG A 620 50.87 16.33 22.57
C ARG A 620 49.35 16.47 22.33
N CYS A 621 48.55 15.51 22.81
CA CYS A 621 47.05 15.53 22.76
C CYS A 621 46.37 16.54 23.72
N LEU A 622 45.15 16.95 23.38
CA LEU A 622 44.28 17.90 24.12
C LEU A 622 43.10 17.21 24.86
N SER A 623 42.57 17.82 25.93
CA SER A 623 41.71 17.16 26.93
C SER A 623 40.25 16.89 26.52
N GLY A 624 39.90 15.60 26.34
CA GLY A 624 38.56 15.14 25.93
C GLY A 624 38.48 14.72 24.44
N PHE A 625 39.61 14.79 23.74
CA PHE A 625 39.99 13.70 22.85
C PHE A 625 40.38 12.48 23.70
N THR A 626 40.22 11.29 23.12
CA THR A 626 40.85 10.04 23.54
C THR A 626 41.91 9.65 22.50
N ARG A 627 42.92 8.86 22.83
CA ARG A 627 43.81 8.32 21.77
C ARG A 627 43.04 7.43 20.79
N GLU A 628 43.48 7.43 19.54
CA GLU A 628 43.04 6.46 18.53
C GLU A 628 43.73 5.11 18.76
N ASP A 629 45.06 5.12 18.79
CA ASP A 629 45.90 3.97 19.14
C ASP A 629 46.77 4.33 20.36
N PRO A 630 46.45 3.85 21.58
CA PRO A 630 47.23 4.11 22.77
C PRO A 630 48.70 3.62 22.71
N SER A 631 49.07 2.75 21.75
CA SER A 631 50.39 2.12 21.71
C SER A 631 51.51 2.95 21.07
N ARG A 632 51.20 4.01 20.30
CA ARG A 632 52.20 4.72 19.46
C ARG A 632 52.80 6.01 20.06
N GLY A 633 52.47 6.35 21.31
CA GLY A 633 53.11 7.46 22.03
C GLY A 633 52.89 8.85 21.42
N PRO A 634 53.92 9.72 21.34
CA PRO A 634 53.80 11.07 20.76
C PRO A 634 53.40 11.08 19.28
N LEU A 635 53.64 9.98 18.55
CA LEU A 635 53.34 9.84 17.12
C LEU A 635 51.88 9.38 16.85
N SER A 636 51.01 9.36 17.87
CA SER A 636 49.64 8.81 17.78
C SER A 636 48.52 9.87 17.75
N PRO A 637 47.48 9.73 16.90
CA PRO A 637 46.30 10.62 16.86
C PRO A 637 45.36 10.57 18.08
N CYS A 638 44.47 11.56 18.20
CA CYS A 638 43.54 11.73 19.33
C CYS A 638 42.08 12.06 18.87
N VAL A 639 41.11 11.14 18.98
CA VAL A 639 39.72 11.22 18.47
C VAL A 639 38.71 11.81 19.49
N PRO A 640 37.64 12.53 19.09
CA PRO A 640 36.63 13.08 20.00
C PRO A 640 35.54 12.07 20.38
N CYS A 641 34.90 12.30 21.53
CA CYS A 641 33.82 11.44 22.02
C CYS A 641 32.42 11.83 21.55
N ASN A 642 31.54 10.84 21.37
CA ASN A 642 30.14 11.03 20.98
C ASN A 642 29.17 10.25 21.91
N CYS A 643 28.46 10.98 22.78
CA CYS A 643 27.42 10.45 23.67
C CYS A 643 26.07 11.16 23.47
N HIS A 644 25.79 11.62 22.24
CA HIS A 644 24.62 12.44 21.84
C HIS A 644 24.26 13.65 22.74
N GLN A 645 25.21 14.12 23.57
CA GLN A 645 25.03 15.15 24.62
C GLN A 645 24.25 14.68 25.87
N HIS A 646 23.93 13.39 25.96
CA HIS A 646 23.33 12.74 27.14
C HIS A 646 24.37 12.09 28.08
N GLY A 647 25.68 12.29 27.85
CA GLY A 647 26.76 11.68 28.64
C GLY A 647 28.17 12.26 28.44
N SER A 648 29.15 11.63 29.08
CA SER A 648 30.61 11.91 28.99
C SER A 648 31.43 10.63 28.80
N CYS A 649 32.73 10.77 28.50
CA CYS A 649 33.63 9.69 28.09
C CYS A 649 35.00 9.70 28.80
N HIS A 650 35.85 8.71 28.49
CA HIS A 650 37.20 8.54 29.05
C HIS A 650 38.32 8.74 27.99
N PRO A 651 39.40 9.51 28.28
CA PRO A 651 40.41 9.96 27.29
C PRO A 651 41.46 8.93 26.86
N GLU A 652 41.27 7.64 27.20
CA GLU A 652 42.05 6.54 26.63
C GLU A 652 41.14 5.34 26.23
N THR A 653 39.80 5.45 26.33
CA THR A 653 38.86 4.32 26.05
C THR A 653 37.45 4.66 25.53
N GLY A 654 37.01 5.93 25.53
CA GLY A 654 35.86 6.41 24.75
C GLY A 654 34.41 6.09 25.17
N VAL A 655 34.13 5.10 26.04
CA VAL A 655 32.76 4.66 26.40
C VAL A 655 31.92 5.75 27.10
N CYS A 656 30.60 5.77 26.84
CA CYS A 656 29.64 6.77 27.32
C CYS A 656 28.76 6.32 28.51
N GLU A 657 28.32 7.28 29.32
CA GLU A 657 27.41 7.11 30.47
C GLU A 657 26.12 7.93 30.28
N CYS A 658 24.95 7.28 30.12
CA CYS A 658 23.73 7.90 29.61
C CYS A 658 22.77 8.48 30.66
N SER A 659 22.04 9.54 30.29
CA SER A 659 21.10 10.28 31.15
C SER A 659 19.84 10.77 30.40
N HIS A 660 19.00 11.60 31.05
CA HIS A 660 17.78 12.19 30.47
C HIS A 660 16.73 11.19 29.94
N PHE A 661 16.56 10.05 30.61
CA PHE A 661 15.62 8.97 30.19
C PHE A 661 15.89 8.41 28.78
N THR A 662 17.13 8.53 28.32
CA THR A 662 17.64 7.85 27.13
C THR A 662 18.31 6.52 27.51
N ALA A 663 18.44 5.61 26.54
CA ALA A 663 19.12 4.33 26.70
C ALA A 663 19.89 3.99 25.42
N GLY A 664 21.04 3.31 25.55
CA GLY A 664 21.88 2.97 24.41
C GLY A 664 23.36 2.92 24.73
N VAL A 665 24.20 2.81 23.70
CA VAL A 665 25.68 2.92 23.83
C VAL A 665 26.20 4.31 23.48
N THR A 666 25.46 5.07 22.66
CA THR A 666 25.67 6.52 22.46
C THR A 666 24.50 7.34 23.01
N CYS A 667 23.52 6.69 23.64
CA CYS A 667 22.31 7.25 24.28
C CYS A 667 21.18 7.59 23.30
N GLU A 668 20.96 6.72 22.31
CA GLU A 668 20.26 7.00 21.05
C GLU A 668 18.72 6.86 21.02
N ARG A 669 18.06 6.40 22.10
CA ARG A 669 16.60 6.15 22.13
C ARG A 669 15.96 6.43 23.48
N CYS A 670 14.66 6.75 23.50
CA CYS A 670 13.89 6.94 24.73
C CYS A 670 13.61 5.63 25.48
N LEU A 671 13.52 5.70 26.81
CA LEU A 671 13.12 4.61 27.69
C LEU A 671 11.60 4.30 27.56
N GLY A 672 11.19 3.06 27.81
CA GLY A 672 9.79 2.64 27.75
C GLY A 672 8.86 3.47 28.66
N GLY A 673 7.66 3.78 28.17
CA GLY A 673 6.74 4.72 28.82
C GLY A 673 6.98 6.20 28.48
N TYR A 674 8.04 6.52 27.72
CA TYR A 674 8.35 7.85 27.22
C TYR A 674 8.31 7.91 25.69
N HIS A 675 7.81 9.02 25.15
CA HIS A 675 7.73 9.32 23.72
C HIS A 675 8.48 10.61 23.40
N GLY A 676 8.99 10.74 22.17
CA GLY A 676 9.79 11.87 21.73
C GLY A 676 10.99 11.44 20.88
N ASN A 677 12.08 12.20 20.90
CA ASN A 677 13.24 11.99 20.02
C ASN A 677 14.57 12.25 20.75
N ALA A 678 15.19 11.17 21.23
CA ALA A 678 16.47 11.15 21.96
C ALA A 678 17.71 11.56 21.13
N LEU A 679 17.57 11.94 19.86
CA LEU A 679 18.68 12.36 19.00
C LEU A 679 18.86 13.89 18.94
N ILE A 680 18.02 14.67 19.63
CA ILE A 680 18.09 16.14 19.62
C ILE A 680 19.18 16.63 20.60
N GLY A 681 19.42 15.91 21.69
CA GLY A 681 20.49 16.17 22.65
C GLY A 681 20.08 17.02 23.85
N THR A 682 18.79 17.03 24.24
CA THR A 682 18.27 17.85 25.34
C THR A 682 17.64 17.02 26.48
N PRO A 683 17.58 17.56 27.72
CA PRO A 683 16.95 16.86 28.84
C PRO A 683 15.44 16.58 28.70
N GLY A 684 14.76 17.25 27.76
CA GLY A 684 13.30 17.17 27.56
C GLY A 684 12.87 16.39 26.31
N ASP A 685 13.81 15.67 25.70
CA ASP A 685 13.66 14.93 24.44
C ASP A 685 12.72 13.73 24.54
N CYS A 686 12.65 13.11 25.73
CA CYS A 686 11.79 11.97 26.04
C CYS A 686 10.80 12.37 27.13
N ARG A 687 9.49 12.26 26.84
CA ARG A 687 8.40 12.75 27.69
C ARG A 687 7.43 11.63 28.06
N PRO A 688 6.90 11.55 29.29
CA PRO A 688 6.01 10.45 29.68
C PRO A 688 4.74 10.41 28.84
N CYS A 689 4.23 9.19 28.58
CA CYS A 689 2.99 8.98 27.85
C CYS A 689 1.77 9.55 28.60
N PRO A 690 0.87 10.31 27.93
CA PRO A 690 -0.33 10.89 28.54
C PRO A 690 -1.50 9.89 28.59
N CYS A 691 -1.24 8.69 29.11
CA CYS A 691 -2.15 7.54 29.16
C CYS A 691 -2.40 7.10 30.61
N PRO A 692 -3.60 6.57 30.94
CA PRO A 692 -3.89 6.07 32.28
C PRO A 692 -2.91 4.97 32.69
N ASP A 693 -2.58 4.91 33.99
CA ASP A 693 -1.66 3.96 34.60
C ASP A 693 -0.25 3.84 33.96
N GLY A 694 0.13 4.83 33.13
CA GLY A 694 1.44 4.89 32.47
C GLY A 694 1.60 3.95 31.27
N THR A 695 0.51 3.52 30.65
CA THR A 695 0.56 2.59 29.51
C THR A 695 1.25 3.17 28.27
N SER A 696 1.69 2.27 27.39
CA SER A 696 2.40 2.59 26.15
C SER A 696 1.57 3.48 25.21
N CYS A 697 2.27 4.36 24.50
CA CYS A 697 1.65 5.30 23.58
C CYS A 697 2.46 5.45 22.29
N ALA A 698 1.76 5.67 21.18
CA ALA A 698 2.34 5.97 19.88
C ALA A 698 1.92 7.36 19.42
N GLN A 699 2.82 8.10 18.77
CA GLN A 699 2.55 9.42 18.21
C GLN A 699 2.34 9.29 16.69
N ILE A 700 1.15 9.68 16.20
CA ILE A 700 0.84 9.68 14.77
C ILE A 700 1.65 10.78 14.08
N ALA A 701 2.50 10.42 13.12
CA ALA A 701 3.47 11.32 12.50
C ALA A 701 2.84 12.52 11.77
N GLU A 702 1.66 12.35 11.18
CA GLU A 702 0.99 13.37 10.36
C GLU A 702 0.22 14.41 11.18
N THR A 703 -0.31 14.02 12.34
CA THR A 703 -1.17 14.87 13.19
C THR A 703 -0.52 15.29 14.49
N GLY A 704 0.61 14.68 14.85
CA GLY A 704 1.23 14.80 16.17
C GLY A 704 0.39 14.19 17.31
N GLN A 705 -0.74 13.54 17.00
CA GLN A 705 -1.66 13.03 18.01
C GLN A 705 -1.10 11.78 18.67
N VAL A 706 -0.95 11.83 20.00
CA VAL A 706 -0.59 10.66 20.81
C VAL A 706 -1.84 9.83 21.10
N VAL A 707 -1.74 8.53 20.85
CA VAL A 707 -2.78 7.51 21.09
C VAL A 707 -2.21 6.43 22.00
N CYS A 708 -2.98 6.03 23.01
CA CYS A 708 -2.61 4.93 23.91
C CYS A 708 -2.80 3.59 23.18
N THR A 709 -1.79 2.73 23.20
CA THR A 709 -1.85 1.41 22.53
C THR A 709 -2.56 0.36 23.40
N ASP A 710 -2.52 0.55 24.71
CA ASP A 710 -3.00 -0.41 25.71
C ASP A 710 -3.93 0.29 26.70
N CYS A 711 -5.22 -0.08 26.69
CA CYS A 711 -6.25 0.47 27.59
C CYS A 711 -6.67 -0.53 28.68
N PRO A 712 -7.00 -0.06 29.90
CA PRO A 712 -7.57 -0.92 30.95
C PRO A 712 -8.92 -1.54 30.53
N ALA A 713 -9.20 -2.75 31.02
CA ALA A 713 -10.41 -3.49 30.69
C ALA A 713 -11.71 -2.71 30.99
N GLY A 714 -12.68 -2.74 30.07
CA GLY A 714 -13.92 -1.96 30.17
C GLY A 714 -13.78 -0.48 29.78
N GLN A 715 -12.60 -0.02 29.34
CA GLN A 715 -12.37 1.33 28.81
C GLN A 715 -12.05 1.31 27.31
N THR A 716 -12.39 2.39 26.61
CA THR A 716 -12.22 2.54 25.16
C THR A 716 -12.05 3.99 24.72
N GLY A 717 -11.66 4.21 23.46
CA GLY A 717 -11.34 5.52 22.88
C GLY A 717 -9.84 5.83 22.84
N THR A 718 -9.48 6.88 22.10
CA THR A 718 -8.09 7.29 21.77
C THR A 718 -7.18 7.59 22.97
N ARG A 719 -7.75 7.76 24.17
CA ARG A 719 -7.07 7.93 25.46
C ARG A 719 -7.78 7.14 26.57
N CYS A 720 -8.44 6.03 26.23
CA CYS A 720 -9.25 5.21 27.13
C CYS A 720 -10.38 6.00 27.85
N GLN A 721 -10.86 7.09 27.23
CA GLN A 721 -11.68 8.11 27.88
C GLN A 721 -13.19 7.78 28.01
N MET A 722 -13.63 6.65 27.48
CA MET A 722 -15.03 6.19 27.51
C MET A 722 -15.13 4.79 28.11
N CYS A 723 -16.29 4.42 28.62
CA CYS A 723 -16.57 3.02 28.97
C CYS A 723 -16.99 2.21 27.73
N GLU A 724 -16.61 0.93 27.74
CA GLU A 724 -17.01 -0.08 26.77
C GLU A 724 -18.53 -0.41 26.89
N ASP A 725 -19.15 -0.97 25.84
CA ASP A 725 -20.59 -1.27 25.89
C ASP A 725 -20.96 -2.30 26.97
N GLY A 726 -22.04 -2.04 27.69
CA GLY A 726 -22.44 -2.80 28.88
C GLY A 726 -21.80 -2.29 30.19
N TYR A 727 -20.85 -1.36 30.10
CA TYR A 727 -20.30 -0.62 31.23
C TYR A 727 -20.75 0.85 31.22
N TYR A 728 -20.78 1.46 32.40
CA TYR A 728 -21.04 2.87 32.61
C TYR A 728 -20.07 3.48 33.61
N GLY A 729 -19.80 4.78 33.49
CA GLY A 729 -18.91 5.48 34.39
C GLY A 729 -18.45 6.81 33.83
N ASP A 730 -17.31 7.27 34.35
CA ASP A 730 -16.58 8.45 33.88
C ASP A 730 -15.11 8.26 34.27
N PRO A 731 -14.35 7.44 33.51
CA PRO A 731 -13.05 6.95 33.94
C PRO A 731 -12.00 8.07 34.08
N LEU A 732 -12.21 9.22 33.43
CA LEU A 732 -11.33 10.39 33.53
C LEU A 732 -11.92 11.56 34.33
N GLY A 733 -13.12 11.42 34.93
CA GLY A 733 -13.73 12.45 35.78
C GLY A 733 -14.11 13.74 35.05
N GLN A 734 -14.61 13.66 33.81
CA GLN A 734 -14.98 14.84 33.03
C GLN A 734 -16.26 15.52 33.55
N SER A 735 -17.09 14.78 34.28
CA SER A 735 -18.41 15.19 34.82
C SER A 735 -18.44 15.32 36.34
N GLY A 736 -17.31 15.10 37.03
CA GLY A 736 -17.23 14.99 38.49
C GLY A 736 -16.02 14.16 38.95
N PRO A 737 -15.98 13.63 40.19
CA PRO A 737 -14.92 12.71 40.59
C PRO A 737 -14.90 11.49 39.66
N ALA A 738 -13.71 10.99 39.32
CA ALA A 738 -13.54 9.87 38.40
C ALA A 738 -14.26 8.61 38.92
N ARG A 739 -15.07 8.00 38.04
CA ARG A 739 -15.86 6.80 38.31
C ARG A 739 -15.38 5.69 37.37
N PRO A 740 -14.67 4.66 37.85
CA PRO A 740 -14.22 3.56 36.99
C PRO A 740 -15.43 2.86 36.36
N CYS A 741 -15.23 2.33 35.15
CA CYS A 741 -16.29 1.72 34.36
C CYS A 741 -16.87 0.48 35.06
N ALA A 742 -18.08 0.62 35.59
CA ALA A 742 -18.83 -0.42 36.28
C ALA A 742 -19.81 -1.09 35.32
N ARG A 743 -20.05 -2.39 35.46
CA ARG A 743 -21.04 -3.11 34.66
C ARG A 743 -22.46 -2.69 35.06
N CYS A 744 -23.36 -2.49 34.09
CA CYS A 744 -24.75 -2.14 34.35
C CYS A 744 -25.54 -3.32 34.96
N ASP A 745 -26.25 -3.10 36.08
CA ASP A 745 -27.14 -4.09 36.70
C ASP A 745 -28.62 -3.72 36.52
N CYS A 746 -29.20 -4.19 35.42
CA CYS A 746 -30.61 -4.01 35.09
C CYS A 746 -31.50 -5.12 35.70
N ASN A 747 -31.17 -5.64 36.88
CA ASN A 747 -31.88 -6.72 37.60
C ASN A 747 -32.07 -8.02 36.77
N GLY A 748 -31.21 -8.25 35.78
CA GLY A 748 -31.33 -9.35 34.82
C GLY A 748 -32.52 -9.23 33.86
N ASN A 749 -33.10 -8.03 33.69
CA ASN A 749 -34.26 -7.75 32.84
C ASN A 749 -33.87 -7.12 31.48
N VAL A 750 -32.68 -7.46 30.96
CA VAL A 750 -32.12 -6.96 29.69
C VAL A 750 -31.36 -8.07 28.97
N ASP A 751 -31.22 -7.96 27.66
CA ASP A 751 -30.30 -8.80 26.88
C ASP A 751 -28.85 -8.31 27.07
N LEU A 752 -27.95 -9.22 27.43
CA LEU A 752 -26.53 -8.94 27.64
C LEU A 752 -25.75 -8.77 26.32
N ASN A 753 -26.33 -9.17 25.18
CA ASN A 753 -25.71 -9.06 23.86
C ASN A 753 -26.12 -7.78 23.10
N ALA A 754 -27.06 -7.00 23.65
CA ALA A 754 -27.62 -5.83 22.97
C ALA A 754 -26.77 -4.57 23.18
N VAL A 755 -26.06 -4.10 22.16
CA VAL A 755 -25.31 -2.83 22.16
C VAL A 755 -26.16 -1.69 22.73
N GLY A 756 -25.63 -0.91 23.68
CA GLY A 756 -26.40 0.11 24.40
C GLY A 756 -27.51 -0.45 25.30
N VAL A 757 -27.20 -1.47 26.11
CA VAL A 757 -28.06 -1.98 27.21
C VAL A 757 -28.52 -0.84 28.13
N CYS A 758 -27.58 0.05 28.43
CA CYS A 758 -27.64 1.12 29.40
C CYS A 758 -26.95 2.38 28.86
N ASP A 759 -27.24 3.52 29.47
CA ASP A 759 -26.55 4.77 29.25
C ASP A 759 -25.12 4.72 29.83
N ARG A 760 -24.10 5.01 29.01
CA ARG A 760 -22.68 4.83 29.36
C ARG A 760 -22.16 5.81 30.43
N VAL A 761 -22.93 6.82 30.86
CA VAL A 761 -22.52 7.85 31.84
C VAL A 761 -23.31 7.77 33.15
N THR A 762 -24.57 7.34 33.07
CA THR A 762 -25.53 7.27 34.19
C THR A 762 -25.87 5.85 34.62
N GLY A 763 -25.57 4.83 33.80
CA GLY A 763 -25.89 3.42 34.07
C GLY A 763 -27.34 3.03 33.85
N ARG A 764 -28.22 4.01 33.57
CA ARG A 764 -29.66 3.82 33.38
C ARG A 764 -29.94 2.81 32.27
N CYS A 765 -30.73 1.80 32.57
CA CYS A 765 -31.09 0.73 31.64
C CYS A 765 -32.10 1.24 30.59
N LEU A 766 -31.71 1.17 29.31
CA LEU A 766 -32.47 1.73 28.19
C LEU A 766 -33.40 0.70 27.51
N LYS A 767 -33.18 -0.60 27.75
CA LYS A 767 -33.78 -1.70 26.97
C LYS A 767 -34.47 -2.77 27.83
N CYS A 768 -35.35 -2.34 28.75
CA CYS A 768 -36.06 -3.23 29.68
C CYS A 768 -37.00 -4.25 29.01
N LEU A 769 -36.71 -5.53 29.23
CA LEU A 769 -37.43 -6.71 28.73
C LEU A 769 -38.43 -7.26 29.78
N GLY A 770 -39.11 -8.36 29.47
CA GLY A 770 -39.99 -9.08 30.42
C GLY A 770 -41.19 -8.27 30.93
N HIS A 771 -41.67 -7.30 30.15
CA HIS A 771 -42.71 -6.33 30.52
C HIS A 771 -42.38 -5.52 31.79
N THR A 772 -41.09 -5.20 31.99
CA THR A 772 -40.62 -4.31 33.05
C THR A 772 -40.44 -2.86 32.56
N GLU A 773 -40.34 -1.92 33.49
CA GLU A 773 -40.00 -0.51 33.26
C GLU A 773 -39.27 0.08 34.48
N GLY A 774 -38.82 1.33 34.36
CA GLY A 774 -38.01 2.03 35.37
C GLY A 774 -36.50 1.89 35.14
N ASP A 775 -35.72 2.67 35.88
CA ASP A 775 -34.33 3.00 35.54
C ASP A 775 -33.36 1.82 35.63
N ASP A 776 -33.66 0.83 36.47
CA ASP A 776 -32.94 -0.45 36.59
C ASP A 776 -33.84 -1.62 36.16
N CYS A 777 -34.89 -1.34 35.37
CA CYS A 777 -35.94 -2.29 34.98
C CYS A 777 -36.66 -2.94 36.19
N GLN A 778 -36.88 -2.17 37.26
CA GLN A 778 -37.16 -2.67 38.61
C GLN A 778 -38.64 -2.68 39.04
N ARG A 779 -39.58 -2.51 38.10
CA ARG A 779 -41.05 -2.56 38.30
C ARG A 779 -41.79 -3.03 37.04
N CYS A 780 -43.02 -3.52 37.17
CA CYS A 780 -43.83 -3.97 36.03
C CYS A 780 -44.46 -2.81 35.23
N ARG A 781 -44.60 -3.02 33.92
CA ARG A 781 -45.22 -2.09 32.97
C ARG A 781 -46.74 -2.06 33.13
N ARG A 782 -47.39 -0.93 32.79
CA ARG A 782 -48.87 -0.82 32.79
C ARG A 782 -49.51 -1.96 31.98
N GLY A 783 -50.62 -2.49 32.49
CA GLY A 783 -51.28 -3.69 31.97
C GLY A 783 -50.68 -5.01 32.46
N PHE A 784 -49.66 -4.99 33.33
CA PHE A 784 -49.02 -6.17 33.90
C PHE A 784 -48.85 -6.04 35.43
N TYR A 785 -48.92 -7.16 36.16
CA TYR A 785 -48.74 -7.24 37.61
C TYR A 785 -47.69 -8.28 38.01
N GLY A 786 -47.00 -8.06 39.13
CA GLY A 786 -46.00 -8.99 39.68
C GLY A 786 -44.83 -8.29 40.37
N ASP A 787 -43.68 -8.97 40.45
CA ASP A 787 -42.43 -8.42 41.02
C ASP A 787 -41.26 -8.60 40.04
N ALA A 788 -40.84 -7.47 39.46
CA ALA A 788 -39.76 -7.37 38.49
C ALA A 788 -38.35 -7.63 39.06
N ARG A 789 -38.18 -7.59 40.39
CA ARG A 789 -36.85 -7.64 41.04
C ARG A 789 -36.36 -9.06 41.34
N VAL A 790 -37.27 -10.03 41.38
CA VAL A 790 -36.91 -11.43 41.67
C VAL A 790 -35.99 -11.97 40.57
N ARG A 791 -34.87 -12.61 40.92
CA ARG A 791 -33.89 -13.18 39.96
C ARG A 791 -34.25 -14.62 39.52
N THR A 792 -35.52 -15.00 39.56
CA THR A 792 -36.00 -16.34 39.14
C THR A 792 -36.33 -16.41 37.65
N ALA A 793 -36.15 -17.59 37.06
CA ALA A 793 -36.36 -17.87 35.63
C ALA A 793 -37.85 -18.07 35.28
N GLY A 794 -38.69 -17.07 35.55
CA GLY A 794 -40.13 -17.11 35.24
C GLY A 794 -40.69 -15.72 34.88
N PRO A 795 -41.95 -15.66 34.40
CA PRO A 795 -42.59 -14.39 34.03
C PRO A 795 -42.85 -13.53 35.27
N LYS A 796 -41.90 -12.63 35.53
CA LYS A 796 -41.86 -11.68 36.66
C LYS A 796 -43.07 -10.73 36.69
N CYS A 797 -43.52 -10.33 35.50
CA CYS A 797 -44.69 -9.49 35.27
C CYS A 797 -45.66 -10.24 34.35
N ARG A 798 -46.94 -10.32 34.74
CA ARG A 798 -48.00 -11.10 34.08
C ARG A 798 -49.13 -10.18 33.62
N PRO A 799 -49.72 -10.38 32.43
CA PRO A 799 -50.75 -9.47 31.92
C PRO A 799 -52.00 -9.48 32.79
N CYS A 800 -52.67 -8.34 32.87
CA CYS A 800 -54.05 -8.24 33.34
C CYS A 800 -54.98 -9.08 32.44
N SER A 801 -56.08 -9.57 33.00
CA SER A 801 -57.03 -10.44 32.28
C SER A 801 -58.43 -10.25 32.86
N CYS A 802 -58.97 -9.04 32.70
CA CYS A 802 -60.29 -8.68 33.18
C CYS A 802 -61.33 -8.97 32.08
N SER A 803 -62.43 -9.61 32.45
CA SER A 803 -63.53 -9.95 31.54
C SER A 803 -64.18 -8.68 30.98
N PRO A 804 -64.16 -8.45 29.65
CA PRO A 804 -64.81 -7.28 29.05
C PRO A 804 -66.32 -7.25 29.32
N ALA A 805 -66.93 -8.41 29.59
CA ALA A 805 -68.35 -8.50 29.91
C ALA A 805 -68.67 -8.23 31.39
N GLY A 806 -67.67 -8.33 32.28
CA GLY A 806 -67.84 -8.29 33.73
C GLY A 806 -67.09 -7.18 34.47
N THR A 807 -66.32 -6.34 33.77
CA THR A 807 -65.45 -5.33 34.38
C THR A 807 -66.07 -3.93 34.26
N ALA A 808 -66.08 -3.17 35.35
CA ALA A 808 -66.67 -1.83 35.44
C ALA A 808 -65.79 -0.69 34.90
N GLY A 809 -64.64 -1.04 34.31
CA GLY A 809 -63.63 -0.13 33.78
C GLY A 809 -62.90 -0.74 32.59
N ARG A 810 -61.68 -0.30 32.31
CA ARG A 810 -60.87 -0.82 31.20
C ARG A 810 -60.38 -2.25 31.49
N ALA A 811 -60.53 -3.14 30.52
CA ALA A 811 -60.24 -4.57 30.69
C ALA A 811 -58.74 -4.91 30.83
N ASP A 812 -57.85 -3.95 30.52
CA ASP A 812 -56.40 -4.02 30.71
C ASP A 812 -55.90 -3.40 32.03
N GLU A 813 -56.77 -2.78 32.83
CA GLU A 813 -56.39 -2.11 34.09
C GLU A 813 -56.70 -2.98 35.32
N CYS A 814 -55.66 -3.61 35.89
CA CYS A 814 -55.73 -4.41 37.12
C CYS A 814 -54.64 -4.00 38.13
N HIS A 815 -54.81 -4.38 39.40
CA HIS A 815 -53.89 -3.95 40.48
C HIS A 815 -52.45 -4.52 40.28
N PRO A 816 -51.39 -3.67 40.21
CA PRO A 816 -50.08 -4.02 39.67
C PRO A 816 -49.23 -4.99 40.52
N GLN A 817 -49.73 -5.45 41.66
CA GLN A 817 -49.09 -6.48 42.49
C GLN A 817 -49.93 -7.77 42.63
N THR A 818 -51.26 -7.68 42.48
CA THR A 818 -52.18 -8.80 42.80
C THR A 818 -53.04 -9.26 41.62
N GLY A 819 -53.17 -8.46 40.57
CA GLY A 819 -53.90 -8.81 39.36
C GLY A 819 -55.42 -8.76 39.49
N ASN A 820 -55.96 -8.14 40.55
CA ASN A 820 -57.41 -8.00 40.74
C ASN A 820 -57.99 -6.93 39.80
N CYS A 821 -59.12 -7.25 39.19
CA CYS A 821 -59.94 -6.36 38.36
C CYS A 821 -61.12 -5.75 39.15
N LEU A 822 -61.76 -4.72 38.60
CA LEU A 822 -62.92 -4.04 39.21
C LEU A 822 -64.23 -4.53 38.57
N CYS A 823 -65.04 -5.33 39.28
CA CYS A 823 -66.18 -6.03 38.69
C CYS A 823 -67.50 -5.23 38.66
N LEU A 824 -68.38 -5.59 37.73
CA LEU A 824 -69.77 -5.15 37.63
C LEU A 824 -70.68 -5.85 38.67
N GLY A 825 -71.89 -5.31 38.86
CA GLY A 825 -72.88 -5.88 39.78
C GLY A 825 -73.25 -7.32 39.44
N HIS A 826 -73.29 -8.18 40.47
CA HIS A 826 -73.55 -9.62 40.36
C HIS A 826 -72.55 -10.41 39.50
N VAL A 827 -71.34 -9.87 39.34
CA VAL A 827 -70.21 -10.53 38.67
C VAL A 827 -69.02 -10.63 39.63
N THR A 828 -68.37 -11.80 39.67
CA THR A 828 -67.35 -12.16 40.67
C THR A 828 -66.15 -12.90 40.06
N GLY A 829 -65.11 -13.09 40.88
CA GLY A 829 -63.80 -13.62 40.50
C GLY A 829 -62.77 -12.52 40.22
N ARG A 830 -61.47 -12.86 40.32
CA ARG A 830 -60.34 -11.93 40.07
C ARG A 830 -60.42 -11.28 38.68
N ASP A 831 -60.88 -12.08 37.72
CA ASP A 831 -61.09 -11.81 36.30
C ASP A 831 -62.48 -11.23 35.99
N CYS A 832 -63.39 -11.13 36.98
CA CYS A 832 -64.81 -10.81 36.76
C CYS A 832 -65.46 -11.70 35.68
N GLY A 833 -65.02 -12.95 35.53
CA GLY A 833 -65.45 -13.83 34.44
C GLY A 833 -66.75 -14.61 34.70
N ARG A 834 -67.43 -14.37 35.83
CA ARG A 834 -68.42 -15.32 36.39
C ARG A 834 -69.59 -14.58 37.02
N CYS A 835 -70.81 -15.01 36.71
CA CYS A 835 -71.99 -14.57 37.46
C CYS A 835 -71.92 -15.06 38.92
N GLU A 836 -72.52 -14.31 39.84
CA GLU A 836 -72.85 -14.81 41.17
C GLU A 836 -73.91 -15.92 41.10
N VAL A 837 -73.94 -16.80 42.12
CA VAL A 837 -74.80 -18.00 42.09
C VAL A 837 -76.27 -17.59 42.12
N GLY A 838 -77.04 -18.11 41.16
CA GLY A 838 -78.43 -17.71 40.90
C GLY A 838 -78.59 -16.85 39.65
N PHE A 839 -77.50 -16.28 39.13
CA PHE A 839 -77.49 -15.46 37.92
C PHE A 839 -76.81 -16.19 36.73
N PHE A 840 -77.20 -15.83 35.51
CA PHE A 840 -76.70 -16.39 34.25
C PHE A 840 -76.57 -15.31 33.16
N ASN A 841 -76.19 -15.70 31.93
CA ASN A 841 -76.15 -14.82 30.75
C ASN A 841 -75.32 -13.53 30.94
N LEU A 842 -74.01 -13.68 31.21
CA LEU A 842 -73.07 -12.57 31.39
C LEU A 842 -72.97 -11.68 30.13
N GLN A 843 -73.60 -10.52 30.15
CA GLN A 843 -73.70 -9.59 29.02
C GLN A 843 -72.82 -8.32 29.19
N PRO A 844 -72.13 -7.87 28.13
CA PRO A 844 -71.26 -6.69 28.19
C PRO A 844 -71.95 -5.40 28.66
N GLY A 845 -71.39 -4.81 29.72
CA GLY A 845 -71.88 -3.56 30.31
C GLY A 845 -73.13 -3.70 31.18
N ILE A 846 -73.73 -4.90 31.26
CA ILE A 846 -74.98 -5.16 32.00
C ILE A 846 -74.73 -6.04 33.23
N GLY A 847 -73.83 -7.03 33.14
CA GLY A 847 -73.64 -8.03 34.19
C GLY A 847 -74.43 -9.31 33.89
N CYS A 848 -75.12 -9.88 34.89
CA CYS A 848 -75.84 -11.16 34.74
C CYS A 848 -77.34 -11.05 35.10
N GLU A 849 -78.14 -11.90 34.45
CA GLU A 849 -79.61 -11.99 34.53
C GLU A 849 -80.05 -13.21 35.38
N ILE A 850 -81.35 -13.52 35.49
CA ILE A 850 -81.93 -14.57 36.38
C ILE A 850 -82.80 -15.61 35.63
N CYS A 851 -82.79 -16.89 36.05
CA CYS A 851 -83.23 -18.05 35.24
C CYS A 851 -84.70 -18.53 35.37
N ASP A 852 -85.33 -18.95 34.25
CA ASP A 852 -86.64 -19.64 34.12
C ASP A 852 -86.64 -20.72 32.96
N GLY A 853 -87.62 -21.65 32.80
CA GLY A 853 -87.71 -22.68 31.70
C GLY A 853 -88.75 -23.83 31.91
N CYS A 854 -88.93 -24.93 31.13
CA CYS A 854 -88.55 -25.39 29.75
C CYS A 854 -89.15 -26.82 29.43
N THR A 855 -89.67 -27.16 28.21
CA THR A 855 -90.27 -28.53 27.89
C THR A 855 -90.38 -29.02 26.40
N GLN A 856 -90.20 -30.36 26.17
CA GLN A 856 -90.78 -31.31 25.16
C GLN A 856 -90.48 -31.26 23.60
N LYS A 857 -91.05 -32.23 22.80
CA LYS A 857 -90.67 -32.78 21.43
C LYS A 857 -91.95 -33.35 20.67
N PRO A 858 -92.01 -34.00 19.45
CA PRO A 858 -91.03 -34.72 18.58
C PRO A 858 -91.17 -34.55 17.00
N ASN A 859 -91.30 -35.62 16.16
CA ASN A 859 -91.14 -35.69 14.67
C ASN A 859 -91.89 -36.92 14.02
N PRO A 860 -92.45 -36.94 12.76
CA PRO A 860 -91.77 -37.58 11.59
C PRO A 860 -92.16 -37.20 10.10
N SER A 861 -91.15 -37.04 9.22
CA SER A 861 -90.97 -37.59 7.82
C SER A 861 -91.97 -37.43 6.62
N TRP A 862 -91.48 -36.92 5.47
CA TRP A 862 -91.67 -37.40 4.06
C TRP A 862 -90.55 -36.85 3.11
N ARG A 863 -90.58 -37.09 1.78
CA ARG A 863 -89.52 -36.77 0.75
C ARG A 863 -90.15 -36.26 -0.59
N TYR A 864 -89.51 -36.01 -1.75
CA TYR A 864 -88.20 -36.37 -2.36
C TYR A 864 -87.86 -35.48 -3.61
N CYS A 865 -86.58 -35.39 -4.03
CA CYS A 865 -86.04 -34.91 -5.34
C CYS A 865 -86.15 -33.38 -5.63
N ILE A 866 -85.34 -32.69 -6.48
CA ILE A 866 -84.35 -33.02 -7.54
C ILE A 866 -83.08 -32.12 -7.42
N SER A 867 -81.92 -32.59 -7.93
CA SER A 867 -80.63 -31.87 -8.23
C SER A 867 -79.79 -31.30 -7.05
N ALA A 868 -78.45 -31.35 -7.03
CA ALA A 868 -77.46 -31.87 -7.99
C ALA A 868 -76.26 -32.60 -7.30
N PHE A 869 -75.48 -33.37 -8.09
CA PHE A 869 -74.31 -34.21 -7.72
C PHE A 869 -72.97 -33.47 -8.02
N PRO A 870 -71.75 -34.06 -7.85
CA PRO A 870 -71.27 -35.18 -6.98
C PRO A 870 -70.15 -34.69 -5.99
N GLN A 871 -69.48 -35.43 -5.09
CA GLN A 871 -69.12 -36.85 -4.84
C GLN A 871 -67.82 -37.41 -5.51
N VAL A 872 -67.02 -38.15 -4.71
CA VAL A 872 -65.93 -39.11 -5.06
C VAL A 872 -64.46 -38.63 -5.14
N GLN A 873 -63.59 -39.58 -4.80
CA GLN A 873 -62.19 -39.61 -4.34
C GLN A 873 -61.08 -39.59 -5.43
N MET A 874 -59.83 -39.51 -4.93
CA MET A 874 -58.64 -40.29 -5.36
C MET A 874 -57.76 -39.85 -6.56
N GLN A 875 -56.47 -40.23 -6.41
CA GLN A 875 -55.39 -40.28 -7.41
C GLN A 875 -55.58 -41.52 -8.35
N PRO A 876 -54.70 -41.87 -9.32
CA PRO A 876 -53.38 -41.30 -9.66
C PRO A 876 -53.03 -41.18 -11.17
N ASP A 877 -51.81 -40.66 -11.44
CA ASP A 877 -50.79 -41.18 -12.39
C ASP A 877 -50.97 -41.29 -13.94
N TRP A 878 -49.79 -41.25 -14.61
CA TRP A 878 -49.41 -41.58 -16.02
C TRP A 878 -50.23 -41.00 -17.21
N LEU A 879 -49.71 -40.91 -18.45
CA LEU A 879 -48.42 -40.45 -19.02
C LEU A 879 -48.58 -40.41 -20.57
N VAL A 880 -47.90 -39.48 -21.28
CA VAL A 880 -47.58 -39.48 -22.75
C VAL A 880 -48.75 -39.44 -23.80
N ILE A 881 -48.66 -38.56 -24.82
CA ILE A 881 -48.58 -38.84 -26.29
C ILE A 881 -48.90 -37.61 -27.18
N TYR A 882 -48.25 -37.58 -28.36
CA TYR A 882 -48.22 -36.62 -29.49
C TYR A 882 -49.44 -35.70 -29.76
N GLY A 883 -49.29 -34.52 -30.39
CA GLY A 883 -48.09 -33.84 -30.91
C GLY A 883 -48.32 -33.00 -32.19
N LEU A 884 -47.29 -32.26 -32.63
CA LEU A 884 -47.21 -31.51 -33.92
C LEU A 884 -48.12 -30.23 -34.01
N PRO A 885 -47.96 -29.31 -35.01
CA PRO A 885 -47.02 -28.20 -34.79
C PRO A 885 -47.46 -26.80 -35.31
N SER A 886 -46.57 -25.82 -35.04
CA SER A 886 -46.27 -24.62 -35.86
C SER A 886 -46.97 -23.27 -35.60
N ASN A 887 -46.13 -22.23 -35.68
CA ASN A 887 -46.39 -20.86 -36.16
C ASN A 887 -47.23 -19.83 -35.35
N GLN A 888 -46.48 -18.97 -34.64
CA GLN A 888 -46.31 -17.52 -34.92
C GLN A 888 -46.97 -16.43 -34.02
N ARG A 889 -46.06 -15.62 -33.44
CA ARG A 889 -46.02 -14.13 -33.37
C ARG A 889 -47.03 -13.34 -32.50
N ALA A 890 -46.55 -12.95 -31.32
CA ALA A 890 -46.44 -11.56 -30.84
C ALA A 890 -45.44 -11.55 -29.64
N VAL A 891 -44.44 -10.67 -29.44
CA VAL A 891 -44.06 -9.31 -29.92
C VAL A 891 -44.81 -8.16 -29.22
N CYS A 892 -44.05 -7.10 -28.89
CA CYS A 892 -44.35 -5.97 -27.99
C CYS A 892 -44.40 -6.36 -26.50
N VAL A 893 -43.35 -6.21 -25.67
CA VAL A 893 -42.33 -5.15 -25.45
C VAL A 893 -42.82 -3.97 -24.60
N SER A 894 -41.95 -3.60 -23.65
CA SER A 894 -41.93 -2.39 -22.83
C SER A 894 -42.69 -2.41 -21.51
N CYS A 895 -42.00 -1.85 -20.51
CA CYS A 895 -42.48 -1.41 -19.22
C CYS A 895 -43.04 -2.50 -18.27
N ARG A 896 -42.30 -2.92 -17.22
CA ARG A 896 -41.15 -2.22 -16.59
C ARG A 896 -40.33 -3.25 -15.62
N SER A 897 -39.15 -3.00 -14.91
CA SER A 897 -38.20 -3.65 -13.87
C SER A 897 -38.38 -3.61 -12.26
N GLY A 898 -37.35 -3.80 -11.39
CA GLY A 898 -37.41 -3.37 -9.98
C GLY A 898 -38.41 -4.06 -9.04
N GLY A 899 -38.41 -5.38 -8.93
CA GLY A 899 -37.49 -6.36 -9.48
C GLY A 899 -37.39 -7.58 -8.55
N GLU A 900 -36.57 -8.55 -8.93
CA GLU A 900 -36.09 -9.61 -8.01
C GLU A 900 -37.28 -10.45 -7.45
N PRO A 901 -37.16 -11.30 -6.43
CA PRO A 901 -35.94 -11.90 -5.85
C PRO A 901 -36.03 -13.44 -5.61
N VAL A 902 -35.00 -14.29 -5.81
CA VAL A 902 -34.61 -15.53 -5.03
C VAL A 902 -33.29 -16.15 -5.56
N ARG A 903 -32.49 -16.78 -4.64
CA ARG A 903 -31.44 -17.87 -4.65
C ARG A 903 -30.49 -18.10 -5.90
N PHE A 904 -29.51 -19.01 -5.98
CA PHE A 904 -29.26 -20.38 -5.47
C PHE A 904 -27.78 -20.87 -5.68
N LEU A 905 -27.51 -22.20 -5.66
CA LEU A 905 -26.17 -22.84 -5.68
C LEU A 905 -25.50 -22.88 -7.08
N PRO A 906 -24.25 -23.40 -7.26
CA PRO A 906 -23.04 -23.22 -6.47
C PRO A 906 -21.96 -22.45 -7.25
N CYS A 907 -21.00 -23.15 -7.88
CA CYS A 907 -19.67 -22.80 -8.41
C CYS A 907 -19.41 -22.51 -9.95
N GLY A 908 -18.86 -21.46 -10.64
CA GLY A 908 -18.16 -20.16 -10.42
C GLY A 908 -16.70 -20.11 -10.88
N LEU A 909 -16.33 -19.50 -12.01
CA LEU A 909 -15.19 -19.80 -12.94
C LEU A 909 -15.82 -19.96 -14.34
N LEU A 910 -15.26 -19.69 -15.56
CA LEU A 910 -13.96 -19.18 -16.06
C LEU A 910 -14.05 -18.54 -17.60
N TRP A 911 -13.55 -17.43 -18.37
CA TRP A 911 -13.09 -15.92 -18.56
C TRP A 911 -13.13 -15.52 -20.12
N ILE A 912 -13.28 -14.21 -20.59
CA ILE A 912 -12.68 -13.42 -21.80
C ILE A 912 -13.34 -13.30 -23.19
N LEU A 913 -13.16 -12.38 -24.22
CA LEU A 913 -12.60 -11.02 -24.56
C LEU A 913 -13.24 -10.40 -25.88
N VAL A 914 -13.98 -9.27 -25.85
CA VAL A 914 -14.18 -8.18 -26.89
C VAL A 914 -14.51 -8.47 -28.39
N THR A 915 -15.18 -7.55 -29.15
CA THR A 915 -14.55 -6.33 -29.79
C THR A 915 -15.51 -5.37 -30.58
N ARG A 916 -15.47 -4.03 -30.33
CA ARG A 916 -15.81 -2.85 -31.23
C ARG A 916 -17.26 -2.82 -31.88
N LEU A 917 -17.77 -1.95 -32.81
CA LEU A 917 -17.81 -0.49 -33.22
C LEU A 917 -19.00 -0.30 -34.26
N GLN A 918 -19.54 0.82 -34.82
CA GLN A 918 -19.61 2.31 -34.64
C GLN A 918 -20.60 2.94 -35.69
N ARG A 919 -21.22 4.14 -35.43
CA ARG A 919 -21.60 5.29 -36.36
C ARG A 919 -23.09 5.77 -36.49
N TYR A 920 -23.33 7.07 -36.16
CA TYR A 920 -24.22 8.12 -36.80
C TYR A 920 -25.76 7.90 -36.97
N SER A 921 -26.67 8.90 -37.17
CA SER A 921 -26.79 10.35 -36.79
C SER A 921 -28.12 11.04 -37.28
N ALA A 922 -28.56 12.15 -36.65
CA ALA A 922 -29.41 13.26 -37.20
C ALA A 922 -30.95 13.00 -37.45
N LEU A 923 -31.91 13.95 -37.63
CA LEU A 923 -32.05 15.43 -37.46
C LEU A 923 -33.55 15.92 -37.54
N LEU A 924 -33.83 17.23 -37.23
CA LEU A 924 -35.06 18.05 -37.53
C LEU A 924 -36.40 17.71 -36.78
N GLN A 925 -37.36 18.62 -36.47
CA GLN A 925 -37.53 20.09 -36.71
C GLN A 925 -38.50 20.79 -35.68
N ALA A 926 -38.34 22.12 -35.48
CA ALA A 926 -39.35 23.13 -35.05
C ALA A 926 -39.97 23.05 -33.61
N SER A 927 -40.38 24.13 -32.90
CA SER A 927 -40.38 25.62 -33.08
C SER A 927 -40.91 26.30 -31.79
N LYS A 928 -40.86 27.62 -31.49
CA LYS A 928 -40.09 28.85 -31.87
C LYS A 928 -40.66 30.04 -31.02
N LEU A 929 -40.04 31.24 -31.08
CA LEU A 929 -40.43 32.58 -30.51
C LEU A 929 -40.12 32.79 -29.00
N HIS A 930 -39.51 33.89 -28.53
CA HIS A 930 -38.67 35.01 -29.07
C HIS A 930 -38.00 35.74 -27.84
N CYS A 931 -37.15 36.79 -27.84
CA CYS A 931 -36.53 37.79 -28.76
C CYS A 931 -35.22 38.33 -28.06
N VAL A 932 -34.20 39.05 -28.58
CA VAL A 932 -33.94 39.94 -29.77
C VAL A 932 -34.56 41.37 -29.62
N PRO A 933 -33.87 42.53 -29.84
CA PRO A 933 -32.71 42.80 -30.74
C PRO A 933 -31.59 43.83 -30.28
N SER A 934 -30.60 44.07 -31.18
CA SER A 934 -29.81 45.33 -31.40
C SER A 934 -28.75 45.78 -30.34
N SER A 935 -27.59 46.42 -30.62
CA SER A 935 -27.08 47.19 -31.79
C SER A 935 -25.51 47.21 -31.90
N ASN A 936 -24.95 47.84 -32.93
CA ASN A 936 -23.50 48.13 -33.21
C ASN A 936 -23.22 49.67 -33.02
N PRO A 937 -22.07 50.32 -33.39
CA PRO A 937 -20.66 49.92 -33.71
C PRO A 937 -19.55 50.88 -33.08
N LEU A 938 -18.34 50.96 -33.70
CA LEU A 938 -17.27 52.02 -33.62
C LEU A 938 -16.21 51.90 -32.47
N ILE A 939 -14.93 52.36 -32.56
CA ILE A 939 -14.03 52.85 -33.65
C ILE A 939 -12.53 52.72 -33.24
N HIS A 940 -11.59 52.78 -34.21
CA HIS A 940 -10.11 52.81 -34.02
C HIS A 940 -9.54 54.25 -33.91
N PRO A 941 -8.37 54.51 -33.28
CA PRO A 941 -7.21 54.89 -34.11
C PRO A 941 -5.79 54.58 -33.54
N LEU A 942 -4.78 54.72 -34.42
CA LEU A 942 -3.40 55.26 -34.27
C LEU A 942 -2.71 55.25 -32.87
N ILE A 943 -1.47 54.79 -32.65
CA ILE A 943 -0.18 54.88 -33.41
C ILE A 943 0.37 56.31 -33.56
N GLN A 944 1.26 56.75 -32.65
CA GLN A 944 2.69 57.09 -32.91
C GLN A 944 3.42 57.41 -31.56
N ILE A 945 4.51 56.72 -31.21
CA ILE A 945 5.95 57.03 -31.44
C ILE A 945 6.48 58.30 -30.74
N THR A 946 7.15 58.12 -29.59
CA THR A 946 8.59 58.43 -29.29
C THR A 946 8.91 57.78 -27.92
N HIS A 947 10.07 57.12 -27.71
CA HIS A 947 11.37 57.67 -27.29
C HIS A 947 11.29 58.62 -26.06
N GLU A 948 12.13 58.50 -25.03
CA GLU A 948 13.45 57.84 -24.96
C GLU A 948 13.76 57.27 -23.56
N SER A 949 14.77 56.40 -23.45
CA SER A 949 15.27 55.84 -22.19
C SER A 949 16.43 56.65 -21.60
N ILE A 950 16.64 56.61 -20.27
CA ILE A 950 17.98 56.66 -19.66
C ILE A 950 17.96 56.21 -18.18
N SER A 951 19.12 55.76 -17.74
CA SER A 951 19.52 54.95 -16.57
C SER A 951 19.10 55.33 -15.13
N ASN A 952 19.05 54.27 -14.31
CA ASN A 952 19.65 54.13 -12.97
C ASN A 952 19.18 54.94 -11.74
N SER A 953 18.61 54.16 -10.81
CA SER A 953 19.19 53.81 -9.49
C SER A 953 18.73 54.53 -8.21
N SER A 954 18.75 53.74 -7.12
CA SER A 954 18.68 54.12 -5.69
C SER A 954 17.39 54.75 -5.15
N ASN A 955 16.99 54.59 -3.88
CA ASN A 955 17.11 53.48 -2.90
C ASN A 955 16.15 53.79 -1.70
N VAL A 956 16.13 52.98 -0.62
CA VAL A 956 15.63 53.35 0.75
C VAL A 956 14.09 53.57 0.88
N TYR A 957 13.29 52.57 1.31
CA TYR A 957 12.84 52.28 2.71
C TYR A 957 11.64 53.14 3.23
N PHE A 958 10.74 52.75 4.16
CA PHE A 958 10.67 51.63 5.14
C PHE A 958 9.19 51.27 5.57
N LEU A 959 8.71 50.02 5.37
CA LEU A 959 7.81 49.18 6.24
C LEU A 959 6.39 49.65 6.76
N PRO A 960 5.53 48.80 7.43
CA PRO A 960 5.33 47.32 7.46
C PRO A 960 3.81 46.86 7.30
N PRO A 961 3.16 45.88 8.03
CA PRO A 961 2.34 44.80 7.41
C PRO A 961 0.91 44.68 8.06
N PRO A 962 0.20 43.52 8.24
CA PRO A 962 0.26 42.15 7.68
C PRO A 962 -1.12 41.57 7.20
N LEU A 963 -1.17 40.30 6.72
CA LEU A 963 -2.13 39.20 7.11
C LEU A 963 -2.41 38.14 6.02
N LEU A 964 -2.47 36.87 6.46
CA LEU A 964 -3.28 35.70 6.02
C LEU A 964 -3.23 35.14 4.57
N SER A 965 -3.22 33.80 4.50
CA SER A 965 -3.29 32.95 3.29
C SER A 965 -4.61 32.14 3.21
N PRO A 966 -5.04 31.73 2.01
CA PRO A 966 -5.21 30.29 1.69
C PRO A 966 -4.42 29.90 0.42
N LEU A 967 -3.83 28.70 0.25
CA LEU A 967 -4.45 27.38 -0.05
C LEU A 967 -5.31 27.43 -1.35
N ILE A 968 -5.08 26.64 -2.42
CA ILE A 968 -4.37 25.35 -2.58
C ILE A 968 -3.76 25.17 -4.01
N LEU A 969 -2.50 24.70 -4.05
CA LEU A 969 -1.81 23.68 -4.90
C LEU A 969 -2.35 23.27 -6.30
N PRO A 970 -1.51 22.63 -7.17
CA PRO A 970 -0.07 22.87 -7.42
C PRO A 970 0.36 22.78 -8.91
N PRO A 971 1.37 23.55 -9.36
CA PRO A 971 2.25 23.12 -10.44
C PRO A 971 3.45 22.33 -9.88
N PHE A 972 3.86 21.26 -10.58
CA PHE A 972 5.17 20.64 -10.34
C PHE A 972 6.27 21.70 -10.54
N ARG A 973 7.11 21.93 -9.52
CA ARG A 973 8.43 22.50 -9.77
C ARG A 973 9.29 21.40 -10.42
N PRO A 974 10.09 21.69 -11.46
CA PRO A 974 11.05 20.72 -11.96
C PRO A 974 12.01 20.31 -10.84
N GLY A 975 12.45 19.06 -10.85
CA GLY A 975 13.49 18.58 -9.93
C GLY A 975 14.80 19.36 -10.11
N PRO A 976 15.70 19.34 -9.11
CA PRO A 976 17.01 19.96 -9.25
C PRO A 976 17.75 19.33 -10.45
N ALA A 977 18.33 20.18 -11.30
CA ALA A 977 19.11 19.72 -12.44
C ALA A 977 20.32 18.89 -11.97
N CYS A 978 20.63 17.81 -12.69
CA CYS A 978 21.83 17.02 -12.44
C CYS A 978 23.07 17.84 -12.74
N ASP A 979 23.73 18.22 -11.67
CA ASP A 979 24.88 19.12 -11.63
C ASP A 979 25.77 18.64 -10.48
N CYS A 980 26.26 17.41 -10.64
CA CYS A 980 27.09 16.68 -9.69
C CYS A 980 28.48 17.31 -9.60
N ASP A 981 29.14 17.15 -8.46
CA ASP A 981 30.53 17.57 -8.29
C ASP A 981 31.48 16.62 -9.05
N PRO A 982 32.33 17.12 -9.96
CA PRO A 982 33.21 16.27 -10.78
C PRO A 982 34.39 15.66 -10.03
N MET A 983 34.70 16.12 -8.82
CA MET A 983 35.70 15.54 -7.94
C MET A 983 35.04 14.52 -6.99
N GLY A 984 33.88 14.86 -6.44
CA GLY A 984 33.16 14.05 -5.46
C GLY A 984 32.26 12.94 -6.00
N SER A 985 31.86 12.97 -7.28
CA SER A 985 30.98 11.95 -7.87
C SER A 985 31.75 10.88 -8.67
N VAL A 986 31.27 9.63 -8.60
CA VAL A 986 31.74 8.51 -9.43
C VAL A 986 31.35 8.74 -10.89
N SER A 987 30.18 9.35 -11.12
CA SER A 987 29.74 9.83 -12.42
C SER A 987 28.87 11.08 -12.30
N MET A 988 28.86 11.90 -13.34
CA MET A 988 28.05 13.13 -13.43
C MET A 988 26.54 12.86 -13.66
N GLN A 989 26.11 11.60 -13.67
CA GLN A 989 24.70 11.21 -13.77
C GLN A 989 24.12 10.94 -12.37
N CYS A 990 22.95 11.53 -12.08
CA CYS A 990 22.19 11.20 -10.89
C CYS A 990 21.36 9.92 -11.07
N HIS A 991 20.90 9.37 -9.95
CA HIS A 991 19.67 8.57 -9.93
C HIS A 991 18.45 9.41 -10.39
N SER A 992 17.37 8.71 -10.75
CA SER A 992 16.09 9.30 -11.21
C SER A 992 15.36 10.18 -10.19
N ASN A 993 15.85 10.26 -8.95
CA ASN A 993 15.40 11.17 -7.89
C ASN A 993 16.19 12.51 -7.85
N GLY A 994 17.23 12.68 -8.66
CA GLY A 994 18.10 13.86 -8.67
C GLY A 994 19.28 13.83 -7.69
N THR A 995 19.64 12.67 -7.10
CA THR A 995 20.85 12.53 -6.25
C THR A 995 21.99 11.81 -6.97
N CYS A 996 23.19 12.40 -6.93
CA CYS A 996 24.41 11.89 -7.58
C CYS A 996 25.01 10.65 -6.90
N HIS A 997 25.77 9.85 -7.65
CA HIS A 997 26.54 8.71 -7.14
C HIS A 997 27.90 9.21 -6.62
N CYS A 998 28.12 9.16 -5.29
CA CYS A 998 29.31 9.75 -4.67
C CYS A 998 30.47 8.76 -4.51
N ARG A 999 31.70 9.28 -4.60
CA ARG A 999 32.92 8.56 -4.24
C ARG A 999 33.00 8.41 -2.72
N GLN A 1000 33.75 7.42 -2.26
CA GLN A 1000 33.98 7.18 -0.83
C GLN A 1000 34.53 8.45 -0.16
N GLY A 1001 33.94 8.85 0.97
CA GLY A 1001 34.26 10.10 1.68
C GLY A 1001 33.48 11.35 1.23
N PHE A 1002 32.72 11.30 0.13
CA PHE A 1002 31.88 12.41 -0.36
C PHE A 1002 30.38 12.14 -0.16
N VAL A 1003 29.62 13.19 0.21
CA VAL A 1003 28.17 13.12 0.46
C VAL A 1003 27.42 14.37 -0.02
N GLY A 1004 26.09 14.32 0.09
CA GLY A 1004 25.17 15.36 -0.36
C GLY A 1004 24.58 15.04 -1.74
N TYR A 1005 23.46 15.68 -2.08
CA TYR A 1005 22.70 15.36 -3.30
C TYR A 1005 23.51 15.59 -4.60
N LYS A 1006 24.58 16.37 -4.55
CA LYS A 1006 25.55 16.58 -5.65
C LYS A 1006 26.91 15.92 -5.43
N CYS A 1007 27.17 15.32 -4.27
CA CYS A 1007 28.52 14.92 -3.83
C CYS A 1007 29.49 16.11 -3.67
N ASP A 1008 28.96 17.31 -3.43
CA ASP A 1008 29.70 18.59 -3.35
C ASP A 1008 30.35 18.86 -1.98
N LYS A 1009 30.35 17.86 -1.09
CA LYS A 1009 30.77 17.98 0.32
C LYS A 1009 31.41 16.67 0.79
N CYS A 1010 32.27 16.77 1.80
CA CYS A 1010 32.80 15.60 2.49
C CYS A 1010 31.83 15.07 3.54
N GLU A 1011 31.95 13.77 3.80
CA GLU A 1011 31.26 13.07 4.87
C GLU A 1011 31.66 13.61 6.25
N LEU A 1012 30.86 13.34 7.29
CA LEU A 1012 31.25 13.72 8.65
C LEU A 1012 32.49 12.93 9.08
N ASN A 1013 33.49 13.64 9.61
CA ASN A 1013 34.87 13.18 9.80
C ASN A 1013 35.67 12.96 8.50
N TYR A 1014 35.29 13.55 7.37
CA TYR A 1014 36.15 13.74 6.21
C TYR A 1014 36.32 15.24 5.93
N PHE A 1015 37.51 15.68 5.53
CA PHE A 1015 37.76 17.06 5.11
C PHE A 1015 38.17 17.11 3.63
N HIS A 1016 37.82 18.20 2.97
CA HIS A 1016 38.19 18.40 1.57
C HIS A 1016 39.64 18.85 1.56
N ASP A 1017 40.55 17.95 1.20
CA ASP A 1017 41.93 18.36 0.95
C ASP A 1017 42.00 19.19 -0.33
N ARG A 1018 42.79 20.26 -0.30
CA ARG A 1018 42.97 21.19 -1.42
C ARG A 1018 44.06 20.78 -2.39
N GLU A 1019 44.81 19.71 -2.09
CA GLU A 1019 45.98 19.29 -2.86
C GLU A 1019 45.68 17.98 -3.62
N THR A 1020 45.05 16.99 -2.98
CA THR A 1020 44.57 15.76 -3.64
C THR A 1020 43.18 15.89 -4.28
N HIS A 1021 42.48 17.00 -4.02
CA HIS A 1021 41.10 17.26 -4.44
C HIS A 1021 40.09 16.15 -4.06
N GLN A 1022 40.39 15.41 -2.99
CA GLN A 1022 39.54 14.35 -2.46
C GLN A 1022 39.12 14.66 -1.03
N CYS A 1023 38.00 14.07 -0.62
CA CYS A 1023 37.61 14.04 0.78
C CYS A 1023 38.40 12.94 1.48
N GLU A 1024 39.31 13.34 2.37
CA GLU A 1024 40.15 12.44 3.14
C GLU A 1024 39.69 12.41 4.60
N GLU A 1025 39.78 11.24 5.23
CA GLU A 1025 39.27 11.02 6.58
C GLU A 1025 40.07 11.89 7.58
N CYS A 1026 39.38 12.82 8.25
CA CYS A 1026 39.94 13.71 9.26
C CYS A 1026 40.72 12.89 10.30
N PRO A 1027 42.05 13.05 10.43
CA PRO A 1027 42.83 12.32 11.41
C PRO A 1027 42.48 12.80 12.81
N ALA A 1028 41.47 12.17 13.40
CA ALA A 1028 41.07 12.20 14.79
C ALA A 1028 40.69 13.58 15.38
N CYS A 1029 41.63 14.51 15.48
CA CYS A 1029 41.66 15.63 16.41
C CYS A 1029 40.74 16.84 16.12
N TYR A 1030 39.54 16.67 15.57
CA TYR A 1030 38.69 17.83 15.20
C TYR A 1030 37.66 18.27 16.27
N GLY A 1031 37.08 17.33 17.03
CA GLY A 1031 35.89 17.56 17.85
C GLY A 1031 36.02 18.16 19.26
N LEU A 1032 37.15 18.79 19.66
CA LEU A 1032 37.29 19.32 21.05
C LEU A 1032 36.97 20.79 21.30
N VAL A 1033 37.06 21.66 20.31
CA VAL A 1033 37.00 23.13 20.52
C VAL A 1033 35.54 23.60 20.71
N LYS A 1034 34.83 22.88 21.59
CA LYS A 1034 33.41 23.01 21.95
C LYS A 1034 33.15 22.78 23.45
N LYS A 1035 34.15 22.37 24.27
CA LYS A 1035 33.97 22.09 25.71
C LYS A 1035 35.09 22.64 26.65
N GLN A 1036 35.47 23.91 26.52
CA GLN A 1036 36.02 24.64 27.71
C GLN A 1036 35.87 26.17 27.78
N VAL A 1037 35.07 26.82 26.91
CA VAL A 1037 34.69 28.25 27.08
C VAL A 1037 33.17 28.42 27.17
N SER A 1038 32.63 27.87 28.26
CA SER A 1038 31.32 28.15 28.86
C SER A 1038 31.33 27.38 30.19
N PRO A 1039 31.19 28.04 31.35
CA PRO A 1039 30.12 29.00 31.59
C PRO A 1039 30.54 30.31 32.26
N MET A 1040 30.08 31.44 31.69
CA MET A 1040 29.69 32.61 32.48
C MET A 1040 28.15 32.66 32.54
N PHE A 1041 27.61 31.89 33.49
CA PHE A 1041 26.39 32.24 34.24
C PHE A 1041 26.55 33.69 34.79
N THR A 1042 25.54 34.55 34.95
CA THR A 1042 24.05 34.47 34.82
C THR A 1042 23.51 35.94 34.78
N TRP A 1043 22.23 36.35 34.75
CA TRP A 1043 20.85 35.81 34.84
C TRP A 1043 19.89 36.93 34.32
N GLU A 1044 18.57 36.71 34.34
CA GLU A 1044 17.46 37.69 34.14
C GLU A 1044 17.06 38.10 32.71
N GLN A 1045 15.76 38.14 32.35
CA GLN A 1045 14.57 37.55 33.00
C GLN A 1045 13.42 37.31 31.97
N PHE A 1046 12.31 36.74 32.47
CA PHE A 1046 11.08 36.40 31.74
C PHE A 1046 10.34 37.60 31.11
N SER A 1047 9.92 37.45 29.83
CA SER A 1047 8.58 37.81 29.30
C SER A 1047 8.03 39.25 29.60
N PRO A 1048 6.72 39.54 29.47
CA PRO A 1048 5.75 39.20 28.44
C PRO A 1048 5.25 40.49 27.72
N GLN A 1049 4.00 40.50 27.23
CA GLN A 1049 3.25 41.75 27.02
C GLN A 1049 2.91 42.45 28.36
N TRP A 1050 2.58 43.74 28.28
CA TRP A 1050 2.10 44.64 29.36
C TRP A 1050 3.18 44.98 30.42
N PHE A 1051 3.57 46.23 30.60
CA PHE A 1051 2.68 47.38 30.85
C PHE A 1051 3.07 48.66 30.08
N GLN A 1052 2.06 49.39 29.58
CA GLN A 1052 2.11 50.86 29.60
C GLN A 1052 0.78 51.44 30.08
N LYS A 1053 0.73 51.68 31.39
CA LYS A 1053 -0.12 52.60 32.18
C LYS A 1053 -1.53 52.97 31.65
N GLN A 1054 -2.53 52.76 32.49
CA GLN A 1054 -3.75 53.58 32.47
C GLN A 1054 -3.39 55.07 32.61
N ALA A 1055 -3.77 55.89 31.64
CA ALA A 1055 -4.06 57.32 31.83
C ALA A 1055 -4.87 57.92 30.66
N VAL A 1056 -6.20 57.89 30.79
CA VAL A 1056 -7.15 58.93 30.31
C VAL A 1056 -7.47 59.05 28.80
N ASN A 1057 -8.77 58.84 28.53
CA ASN A 1057 -9.63 59.34 27.43
C ASN A 1057 -9.70 58.65 26.04
N LEU A 1058 -10.97 58.42 25.66
CA LEU A 1058 -11.57 58.03 24.37
C LEU A 1058 -11.21 56.63 23.85
#